data_AF-A0AB37KG44-F1
#
_entry.id   AF-A0AB37KG44-F1
#
_cell.length_a   1.000
_cell.length_b   1.000
_cell.length_c   1.000
_cell.angle_alpha   90.00
_cell.angle_beta   90.00
_cell.angle_gamma   90.00
#
_symmetry.space_group_name_H-M   'P 1'
#
loop_
_entity.id
_entity.type
_entity.pdbx_description
1 polymer ?
#
loop_
_entity_poly.entity_id
_entity_poly.type
_entity_poly.pdbx_seq_one_letter_code
_entity_poly.pdbx_strand_id
1 'polypeptide(L)'
;MKNQYSKSLHGVFYLAFYDKIHAFFAEQLFQLIINMNKKPTYISLFSSAGVGCYGFKTNGFECVATNELLEKRLKIQKYNQKCRFDSGYIAGDITLPETQAKLFAEIRRWNTEIDVVIATPPCQGMSVANHKKNNEMARNSLVVESIKIVREVQPKFFIFENVKAFLNTPCTDTDHQEKPIEEAIWSNLGGHYNILSNVLNFKDYGANSSRTRTLVIGVRKDIHHITPYDIFPKQTPPKTLRTLLADLPPLMQMGEISDDDIYHSYREFDRRMLPWIAQLKEGESAFQNTDPARIPHQIKNGEIIYNQNKNGDKYARWFLDREGPCIHTRNDILASQNTIHPTENRVFSVRELMRMMSIPPSFKWTAQDEKQLNALSFDEKKTFLKKEELNIRHCIGESVPTAVLANVAQNIQAALQQSELSMTEIQNLIKRENLSLADNLYRFIEQHFDTYPFSRLLQIAEYANAARSETAAYFTRIDIAFGLVNALPDFKKKKNLRILEPSVGIGNFIPLLAKKYADKEKVIFDLVDIDSNSLNLLSLLLKKLNLGSKFEFNIIHQDFLTATLPENYDLVIGNPPYGKVKASDKNLALYRKNATNKDTQNIFSFFIDKALTLSKTVALVVPKSVINAPEFQITRQQLITANINRIIDYGEKAFKGVKIETIAFIADQTDKDNQHITIESHIQETLIQNCKNYFFSDNFPYWLIYRNSEFDQIAQKLEFNVFQSFRDRQITKAHTQNSGNVRVLKSRNIGNNEIIDIEGYDSYVDSVAPFSVGKFINRKNVVMIPNLTYKPRAAFLPENSIADGSVALLTMKKHEKILTQRALAYYATPEFEQFYRVARNYGSRSMNIDNHSVFFFGLLKD
;
A
#
# COMPACT_ATOMS: atom_id res chain seq x y z
N MET A 1 67.99 -18.24 -19.67
CA MET A 1 66.69 -18.92 -19.49
C MET A 1 65.71 -18.20 -18.53
N LYS A 2 65.75 -16.86 -18.40
CA LYS A 2 64.87 -16.10 -17.48
C LYS A 2 63.79 -15.22 -18.14
N ASN A 3 63.57 -15.35 -19.45
CA ASN A 3 62.67 -14.45 -20.21
C ASN A 3 61.52 -15.13 -20.97
N GLN A 4 61.25 -16.42 -20.70
CA GLN A 4 60.16 -17.16 -21.37
C GLN A 4 58.99 -17.52 -20.45
N TYR A 5 59.11 -17.35 -19.12
CA TYR A 5 58.06 -17.72 -18.16
C TYR A 5 57.16 -16.56 -17.69
N SER A 6 57.49 -15.28 -17.97
CA SER A 6 56.63 -14.16 -17.55
C SER A 6 55.58 -13.76 -18.59
N LYS A 7 55.75 -14.14 -19.86
CA LYS A 7 54.79 -13.85 -20.94
C LYS A 7 53.61 -14.84 -20.99
N SER A 8 53.73 -16.05 -20.45
CA SER A 8 52.61 -17.00 -20.42
C SER A 8 51.65 -16.74 -19.24
N LEU A 9 52.13 -16.31 -18.07
CA LEU A 9 51.26 -15.99 -16.93
C LEU A 9 50.40 -14.74 -17.17
N HIS A 10 50.94 -13.69 -17.81
CA HIS A 10 50.16 -12.47 -18.10
C HIS A 10 49.04 -12.73 -19.12
N GLY A 11 49.26 -13.60 -20.12
CA GLY A 11 48.23 -13.98 -21.09
C GLY A 11 47.11 -14.83 -20.49
N VAL A 12 47.44 -15.75 -19.57
CA VAL A 12 46.45 -16.61 -18.89
C VAL A 12 45.60 -15.82 -17.89
N PHE A 13 46.18 -14.84 -17.18
CA PHE A 13 45.39 -13.94 -16.32
C PHE A 13 44.47 -13.02 -17.12
N TYR A 14 44.92 -12.52 -18.28
CA TYR A 14 44.08 -11.67 -19.12
C TYR A 14 42.90 -12.46 -19.72
N LEU A 15 43.14 -13.68 -20.23
CA LEU A 15 42.09 -14.57 -20.73
C LEU A 15 41.10 -14.98 -19.63
N ALA A 16 41.57 -15.39 -18.45
CA ALA A 16 40.69 -15.76 -17.34
C ALA A 16 39.87 -14.57 -16.78
N PHE A 17 40.41 -13.35 -16.84
CA PHE A 17 39.71 -12.14 -16.45
C PHE A 17 38.70 -11.70 -17.52
N TYR A 18 39.05 -11.84 -18.80
CA TYR A 18 38.17 -11.57 -19.94
C TYR A 18 37.01 -12.58 -20.01
N ASP A 19 37.27 -13.86 -19.75
CA ASP A 19 36.25 -14.92 -19.68
C ASP A 19 35.33 -14.73 -18.47
N LYS A 20 35.84 -14.27 -17.31
CA LYS A 20 34.99 -13.93 -16.16
C LYS A 20 34.10 -12.72 -16.41
N ILE A 21 34.62 -11.71 -17.11
CA ILE A 21 33.83 -10.53 -17.50
C ILE A 21 32.78 -10.93 -18.54
N HIS A 22 33.14 -11.70 -19.55
CA HIS A 22 32.18 -12.21 -20.54
C HIS A 22 31.15 -13.16 -19.92
N ALA A 23 31.54 -14.04 -19.01
CA ALA A 23 30.59 -14.89 -18.28
C ALA A 23 29.65 -14.08 -17.40
N PHE A 24 30.14 -13.03 -16.72
CA PHE A 24 29.31 -12.12 -15.93
C PHE A 24 28.34 -11.31 -16.81
N PHE A 25 28.80 -10.77 -17.94
CA PHE A 25 27.94 -10.06 -18.88
C PHE A 25 26.99 -11.00 -19.63
N ALA A 26 27.41 -12.22 -19.96
CA ALA A 26 26.56 -13.24 -20.56
C ALA A 26 25.53 -13.74 -19.55
N GLU A 27 25.87 -13.88 -18.27
CA GLU A 27 24.94 -14.22 -17.20
C GLU A 27 23.96 -13.08 -16.95
N GLN A 28 24.41 -11.82 -16.93
CA GLN A 28 23.51 -10.67 -16.86
C GLN A 28 22.62 -10.55 -18.09
N LEU A 29 23.15 -10.75 -19.30
CA LEU A 29 22.39 -10.72 -20.55
C LEU A 29 21.43 -11.91 -20.63
N PHE A 30 21.82 -13.08 -20.14
CA PHE A 30 20.98 -14.28 -20.05
C PHE A 30 19.87 -14.11 -19.00
N GLN A 31 20.17 -13.51 -17.84
CA GLN A 31 19.16 -13.10 -16.86
C GLN A 31 18.25 -12.00 -17.40
N LEU A 32 18.76 -11.09 -18.22
CA LEU A 32 17.98 -10.06 -18.92
C LEU A 32 17.05 -10.70 -19.95
N ILE A 33 17.56 -11.62 -20.78
CA ILE A 33 16.80 -12.35 -21.80
C ILE A 33 15.75 -13.29 -21.15
N ILE A 34 16.08 -13.92 -20.02
CA ILE A 34 15.13 -14.72 -19.23
C ILE A 34 14.06 -13.81 -18.61
N ASN A 35 14.44 -12.66 -18.02
CA ASN A 35 13.48 -11.71 -17.46
C ASN A 35 12.58 -11.08 -18.53
N MET A 36 13.09 -10.84 -19.74
CA MET A 36 12.30 -10.34 -20.87
C MET A 36 11.27 -11.35 -21.39
N ASN A 37 11.45 -12.65 -21.10
CA ASN A 37 10.55 -13.73 -21.52
C ASN A 37 9.77 -14.38 -20.36
N LYS A 38 9.92 -13.88 -19.13
CA LYS A 38 9.25 -14.45 -17.97
C LYS A 38 7.83 -13.93 -17.88
N LYS A 39 6.86 -14.83 -18.07
CA LYS A 39 5.45 -14.50 -17.90
C LYS A 39 5.16 -14.17 -16.44
N PRO A 40 4.37 -13.13 -16.17
CA PRO A 40 3.97 -12.82 -14.80
C PRO A 40 3.12 -13.94 -14.22
N THR A 41 3.24 -14.17 -12.93
CA THR A 41 2.68 -15.32 -12.22
C THR A 41 1.53 -14.92 -11.31
N TYR A 42 0.57 -15.84 -11.10
CA TYR A 42 -0.48 -15.60 -10.11
C TYR A 42 -0.95 -16.85 -9.38
N ILE A 43 -1.48 -16.63 -8.18
CA ILE A 43 -2.21 -17.60 -7.36
C ILE A 43 -3.68 -17.19 -7.29
N SER A 44 -4.57 -18.17 -7.31
CA SER A 44 -6.03 -17.96 -7.26
C SER A 44 -6.66 -18.77 -6.13
N LEU A 45 -7.13 -18.09 -5.09
CA LEU A 45 -7.78 -18.68 -3.93
C LEU A 45 -9.31 -18.54 -4.05
N PHE A 46 -10.05 -19.54 -3.56
CA PHE A 46 -11.52 -19.61 -3.68
C PHE A 46 -11.99 -19.49 -5.13
N SER A 47 -11.26 -20.18 -6.02
CA SER A 47 -11.19 -19.86 -7.44
C SER A 47 -12.43 -20.25 -8.28
N SER A 48 -13.42 -20.94 -7.70
CA SER A 48 -14.63 -21.41 -8.39
C SER A 48 -14.28 -22.17 -9.67
N ALA A 49 -14.99 -21.96 -10.78
CA ALA A 49 -14.64 -22.53 -12.09
C ALA A 49 -13.48 -21.80 -12.81
N GLY A 50 -12.90 -20.76 -12.20
CA GLY A 50 -11.82 -19.97 -12.78
C GLY A 50 -12.25 -18.95 -13.83
N VAL A 51 -13.55 -18.65 -13.97
CA VAL A 51 -14.10 -17.70 -14.95
C VAL A 51 -13.44 -16.32 -14.86
N GLY A 52 -13.37 -15.74 -13.66
CA GLY A 52 -12.75 -14.43 -13.47
C GLY A 52 -11.25 -14.46 -13.79
N CYS A 53 -10.52 -15.43 -13.23
CA CYS A 53 -9.08 -15.58 -13.41
C CYS A 53 -8.67 -15.99 -14.84
N TYR A 54 -9.62 -16.41 -15.68
CA TYR A 54 -9.38 -16.59 -17.11
C TYR A 54 -8.94 -15.28 -17.79
N GLY A 55 -9.32 -14.13 -17.22
CA GLY A 55 -8.83 -12.81 -17.65
C GLY A 55 -7.31 -12.66 -17.48
N PHE A 56 -6.72 -13.23 -16.42
CA PHE A 56 -5.26 -13.25 -16.24
C PHE A 56 -4.59 -14.17 -17.26
N LYS A 57 -5.14 -15.37 -17.46
CA LYS A 57 -4.62 -16.33 -18.45
C LYS A 57 -4.59 -15.74 -19.87
N THR A 58 -5.68 -15.08 -20.28
CA THR A 58 -5.78 -14.46 -21.62
C THR A 58 -4.87 -13.25 -21.80
N ASN A 59 -4.39 -12.65 -20.71
CA ASN A 59 -3.37 -11.60 -20.72
C ASN A 59 -1.94 -12.14 -20.45
N GLY A 60 -1.73 -13.45 -20.63
CA GLY A 60 -0.41 -14.06 -20.65
C GLY A 60 0.19 -14.39 -19.28
N PHE A 61 -0.59 -14.31 -18.20
CA PHE A 61 -0.12 -14.72 -16.88
C PHE A 61 -0.13 -16.25 -16.71
N GLU A 62 0.83 -16.76 -15.96
CA GLU A 62 0.91 -18.17 -15.59
C GLU A 62 0.32 -18.42 -14.20
N CYS A 63 -0.65 -19.34 -14.10
CA CYS A 63 -1.21 -19.72 -12.80
C CYS A 63 -0.27 -20.73 -12.13
N VAL A 64 0.35 -20.31 -11.03
CA VAL A 64 1.22 -21.13 -10.18
C VAL A 64 0.38 -22.18 -9.47
N ALA A 65 -0.65 -21.71 -8.76
CA ALA A 65 -1.55 -22.57 -8.01
C ALA A 65 -2.95 -21.98 -7.96
N THR A 66 -3.93 -22.86 -7.91
CA THR A 66 -5.33 -22.53 -7.73
C THR A 66 -5.93 -23.41 -6.66
N ASN A 67 -6.60 -22.82 -5.68
CA ASN A 67 -7.32 -23.54 -4.63
C ASN A 67 -8.83 -23.36 -4.79
N GLU A 68 -9.56 -24.48 -4.69
CA GLU A 68 -11.01 -24.53 -4.74
C GLU A 68 -11.51 -25.77 -4.00
N LEU A 69 -12.57 -25.62 -3.23
CA LEU A 69 -13.13 -26.70 -2.41
C LEU A 69 -13.77 -27.80 -3.27
N LEU A 70 -14.48 -27.43 -4.33
CA LEU A 70 -15.26 -28.36 -5.15
C LEU A 70 -14.48 -28.86 -6.36
N GLU A 71 -14.11 -30.14 -6.34
CA GLU A 71 -13.31 -30.75 -7.40
C GLU A 71 -13.96 -30.68 -8.79
N LYS A 72 -15.29 -30.74 -8.88
CA LYS A 72 -16.03 -30.55 -10.14
C LYS A 72 -15.78 -29.18 -10.79
N ARG A 73 -15.46 -28.15 -10.01
CA ARG A 73 -15.11 -26.82 -10.51
C ARG A 73 -13.64 -26.74 -10.93
N LEU A 74 -12.74 -27.41 -10.22
CA LEU A 74 -11.34 -27.57 -10.65
C LEU A 74 -11.24 -28.32 -11.98
N LYS A 75 -12.10 -29.31 -12.25
CA LYS A 75 -12.17 -29.97 -13.56
C LYS A 75 -12.38 -28.98 -14.70
N ILE A 76 -13.26 -27.98 -14.51
CA ILE A 76 -13.46 -26.89 -15.49
C ILE A 76 -12.17 -26.10 -15.70
N GLN A 77 -11.45 -25.79 -14.62
CA GLN A 77 -10.15 -25.12 -14.71
C GLN A 77 -9.09 -25.96 -15.44
N LYS A 78 -9.14 -27.29 -15.34
CA LYS A 78 -8.27 -28.21 -16.08
C LYS A 78 -8.58 -28.21 -17.58
N TYR A 79 -9.85 -28.17 -17.98
CA TYR A 79 -10.23 -28.05 -19.41
C TYR A 79 -9.71 -26.75 -20.06
N ASN A 80 -9.56 -25.70 -19.23
CA ASN A 80 -8.97 -24.43 -19.63
C ASN A 80 -7.45 -24.38 -19.45
N GLN A 81 -6.79 -25.47 -19.05
CA GLN A 81 -5.34 -25.57 -18.81
C GLN A 81 -4.83 -24.41 -17.93
N LYS A 82 -5.60 -24.01 -16.92
CA LYS A 82 -5.32 -22.83 -16.08
C LYS A 82 -3.91 -22.87 -15.47
N CYS A 83 -3.54 -23.96 -14.81
CA CYS A 83 -2.21 -24.15 -14.21
C CYS A 83 -1.31 -24.94 -15.15
N ARG A 84 0.00 -24.64 -15.10
CA ARG A 84 1.01 -25.34 -15.91
C ARG A 84 1.23 -26.77 -15.46
N PHE A 85 1.21 -27.01 -14.15
CA PHE A 85 1.43 -28.33 -13.54
C PHE A 85 0.14 -28.83 -12.89
N ASP A 86 -0.10 -30.14 -12.94
CA ASP A 86 -1.31 -30.73 -12.34
C ASP A 86 -1.33 -30.54 -10.80
N SER A 87 -0.14 -30.49 -10.17
CA SER A 87 0.03 -30.19 -8.74
C SER A 87 -0.45 -28.78 -8.35
N GLY A 88 -0.58 -27.86 -9.32
CA GLY A 88 -1.16 -26.54 -9.09
C GLY A 88 -2.69 -26.53 -8.91
N TYR A 89 -3.39 -27.63 -9.21
CA TYR A 89 -4.84 -27.74 -8.99
C TYR A 89 -5.14 -28.34 -7.62
N ILE A 90 -5.36 -27.49 -6.63
CA ILE A 90 -5.46 -27.90 -5.23
C ILE A 90 -6.92 -27.95 -4.79
N ALA A 91 -7.48 -29.16 -4.79
CA ALA A 91 -8.79 -29.45 -4.22
C ALA A 91 -8.68 -29.56 -2.69
N GLY A 92 -9.44 -28.74 -1.95
CA GLY A 92 -9.49 -28.84 -0.50
C GLY A 92 -9.84 -27.54 0.21
N ASP A 93 -10.19 -27.66 1.48
CA ASP A 93 -10.41 -26.53 2.37
C ASP A 93 -9.07 -25.87 2.72
N ILE A 94 -8.94 -24.58 2.38
CA ILE A 94 -7.70 -23.81 2.57
C ILE A 94 -7.35 -23.58 4.04
N THR A 95 -8.30 -23.77 4.96
CA THR A 95 -8.04 -23.68 6.41
C THR A 95 -7.23 -24.87 6.94
N LEU A 96 -7.15 -25.97 6.18
CA LEU A 96 -6.47 -27.19 6.61
C LEU A 96 -4.96 -27.14 6.30
N PRO A 97 -4.08 -27.54 7.24
CA PRO A 97 -2.64 -27.55 7.04
C PRO A 97 -2.18 -28.35 5.82
N GLU A 98 -2.81 -29.50 5.51
CA GLU A 98 -2.45 -30.30 4.35
C GLU A 98 -2.73 -29.59 3.01
N THR A 99 -3.79 -28.78 2.95
CA THR A 99 -4.12 -27.99 1.76
C THR A 99 -3.11 -26.87 1.56
N GLN A 100 -2.76 -26.16 2.65
CA GLN A 100 -1.73 -25.12 2.62
C GLN A 100 -0.36 -25.71 2.28
N ALA A 101 0.00 -26.87 2.82
CA ALA A 101 1.25 -27.55 2.50
C ALA A 101 1.39 -27.86 1.00
N LYS A 102 0.30 -28.29 0.33
CA LYS A 102 0.26 -28.47 -1.13
C LYS A 102 0.47 -27.15 -1.86
N LEU A 103 -0.21 -26.08 -1.43
CA LEU A 103 -0.06 -24.73 -2.01
C LEU A 103 1.38 -24.25 -1.93
N PHE A 104 1.97 -24.26 -0.74
CA PHE A 104 3.34 -23.80 -0.55
C PHE A 104 4.39 -24.73 -1.19
N ALA A 105 4.13 -26.03 -1.30
CA ALA A 105 4.99 -26.94 -2.05
C ALA A 105 5.02 -26.58 -3.54
N GLU A 106 3.87 -26.25 -4.13
CA GLU A 106 3.80 -25.78 -5.52
C GLU A 106 4.49 -24.42 -5.69
N ILE A 107 4.27 -23.47 -4.78
CA ILE A 107 4.97 -22.17 -4.82
C ILE A 107 6.49 -22.36 -4.80
N ARG A 108 7.00 -23.20 -3.89
CA ARG A 108 8.44 -23.54 -3.82
C ARG A 108 8.95 -24.21 -5.09
N ARG A 109 8.15 -25.07 -5.72
CA ARG A 109 8.50 -25.75 -6.99
C ARG A 109 8.76 -24.74 -8.12
N TRP A 110 7.98 -23.67 -8.20
CA TRP A 110 8.18 -22.65 -9.22
C TRP A 110 9.44 -21.82 -9.01
N ASN A 111 9.97 -21.78 -7.78
CA ASN A 111 11.18 -21.06 -7.39
C ASN A 111 11.24 -19.64 -7.98
N THR A 112 10.10 -18.95 -7.93
CA THR A 112 9.92 -17.60 -8.45
C THR A 112 9.16 -16.78 -7.45
N GLU A 113 9.48 -15.49 -7.42
CA GLU A 113 8.61 -14.49 -6.81
C GLU A 113 7.24 -14.53 -7.48
N ILE A 114 6.18 -14.46 -6.67
CA ILE A 114 4.80 -14.44 -7.13
C ILE A 114 4.40 -12.99 -7.42
N ASP A 115 3.89 -12.73 -8.62
CA ASP A 115 3.48 -11.37 -8.97
C ASP A 115 2.11 -11.03 -8.36
N VAL A 116 1.14 -11.95 -8.40
CA VAL A 116 -0.25 -11.65 -7.97
C VAL A 116 -0.87 -12.75 -7.11
N VAL A 117 -1.53 -12.38 -6.02
CA VAL A 117 -2.50 -13.26 -5.33
C VAL A 117 -3.91 -12.70 -5.51
N ILE A 118 -4.81 -13.52 -6.02
CA ILE A 118 -6.24 -13.19 -6.19
C ILE A 118 -7.04 -14.05 -5.21
N ALA A 119 -7.89 -13.43 -4.39
CA ALA A 119 -8.80 -14.16 -3.52
C ALA A 119 -10.23 -13.64 -3.63
N THR A 120 -11.18 -14.58 -3.76
CA THR A 120 -12.62 -14.30 -3.78
C THR A 120 -13.33 -15.11 -2.69
N PRO A 121 -13.01 -14.88 -1.40
CA PRO A 121 -13.52 -15.67 -0.30
C PRO A 121 -15.06 -15.62 -0.23
N PRO A 122 -15.73 -16.73 0.15
CA PRO A 122 -17.17 -16.83 0.06
C PRO A 122 -17.88 -15.82 0.98
N CYS A 123 -18.94 -15.19 0.45
CA CYS A 123 -19.63 -14.07 1.08
C CYS A 123 -20.95 -14.45 1.80
N GLN A 124 -21.16 -15.74 2.09
CA GLN A 124 -22.49 -16.25 2.47
C GLN A 124 -23.04 -15.66 3.78
N GLY A 125 -22.17 -15.27 4.73
CA GLY A 125 -22.55 -14.56 5.95
C GLY A 125 -22.65 -13.03 5.81
N MET A 126 -22.31 -12.48 4.64
CA MET A 126 -22.20 -11.03 4.39
C MET A 126 -23.32 -10.49 3.49
N SER A 127 -24.18 -11.38 2.97
CA SER A 127 -25.23 -11.03 2.02
C SER A 127 -26.55 -10.77 2.72
N VAL A 128 -27.20 -9.65 2.38
CA VAL A 128 -28.53 -9.24 2.87
C VAL A 128 -29.59 -10.34 2.75
N ALA A 129 -29.46 -11.24 1.76
CA ALA A 129 -30.39 -12.34 1.52
C ALA A 129 -30.24 -13.55 2.47
N ASN A 130 -29.14 -13.66 3.23
CA ASN A 130 -28.77 -14.89 3.95
C ASN A 130 -28.49 -14.72 5.47
N HIS A 131 -28.83 -13.58 6.09
CA HIS A 131 -28.63 -13.21 7.51
C HIS A 131 -29.25 -14.13 8.60
N LYS A 132 -29.53 -15.41 8.31
CA LYS A 132 -30.28 -16.32 9.19
C LYS A 132 -29.71 -17.74 9.24
N LYS A 133 -28.39 -17.93 9.24
CA LYS A 133 -27.79 -19.25 9.48
C LYS A 133 -26.78 -19.25 10.62
N ASN A 134 -26.84 -20.26 11.49
CA ASN A 134 -25.83 -20.51 12.52
C ASN A 134 -24.47 -20.75 11.81
N ASN A 135 -23.40 -20.06 12.24
CA ASN A 135 -22.01 -20.14 11.74
C ASN A 135 -21.55 -19.08 10.69
N GLU A 136 -22.07 -17.84 10.73
CA GLU A 136 -21.65 -16.74 9.84
C GLU A 136 -20.22 -16.24 10.14
N MET A 137 -19.82 -16.14 11.41
CA MET A 137 -18.49 -15.63 11.81
C MET A 137 -17.35 -16.47 11.25
N ALA A 138 -17.39 -17.79 11.40
CA ALA A 138 -16.33 -18.67 10.87
C ALA A 138 -16.21 -18.60 9.34
N ARG A 139 -17.32 -18.37 8.64
CA ARG A 139 -17.32 -18.18 7.17
C ARG A 139 -16.73 -16.83 6.78
N ASN A 140 -17.04 -15.78 7.53
CA ASN A 140 -16.47 -14.45 7.30
C ASN A 140 -14.95 -14.46 7.53
N SER A 141 -14.46 -15.27 8.47
CA SER A 141 -13.04 -15.43 8.75
C SER A 141 -12.23 -16.14 7.66
N LEU A 142 -12.84 -16.66 6.58
CA LEU A 142 -12.08 -17.22 5.44
C LEU A 142 -11.23 -16.17 4.71
N VAL A 143 -11.56 -14.88 4.84
CA VAL A 143 -10.67 -13.81 4.36
C VAL A 143 -9.33 -13.80 5.11
N VAL A 144 -9.31 -14.23 6.38
CA VAL A 144 -8.11 -14.24 7.22
C VAL A 144 -7.10 -15.26 6.71
N GLU A 145 -7.55 -16.38 6.14
CA GLU A 145 -6.65 -17.30 5.43
C GLU A 145 -6.01 -16.65 4.19
N SER A 146 -6.76 -15.80 3.48
CA SER A 146 -6.19 -15.02 2.37
C SER A 146 -5.13 -14.03 2.87
N ILE A 147 -5.39 -13.37 3.99
CA ILE A 147 -4.45 -12.44 4.64
C ILE A 147 -3.17 -13.17 5.05
N LYS A 148 -3.28 -14.34 5.72
CA LYS A 148 -2.13 -15.16 6.11
C LYS A 148 -1.30 -15.57 4.89
N ILE A 149 -1.95 -16.04 3.82
CA ILE A 149 -1.26 -16.44 2.59
C ILE A 149 -0.57 -15.25 1.93
N VAL A 150 -1.21 -14.07 1.83
CA VAL A 150 -0.55 -12.87 1.29
C VAL A 150 0.65 -12.46 2.14
N ARG A 151 0.54 -12.53 3.47
CA ARG A 151 1.64 -12.21 4.40
C ARG A 151 2.81 -13.18 4.28
N GLU A 152 2.57 -14.46 4.00
CA GLU A 152 3.63 -15.46 3.82
C GLU A 152 4.23 -15.45 2.41
N VAL A 153 3.40 -15.32 1.37
CA VAL A 153 3.83 -15.31 -0.04
C VAL A 153 4.49 -14.00 -0.43
N GLN A 154 4.08 -12.88 0.19
CA GLN A 154 4.54 -11.52 -0.12
C GLN A 154 4.49 -11.18 -1.63
N PRO A 155 3.36 -11.40 -2.33
CA PRO A 155 3.28 -11.11 -3.76
C PRO A 155 3.50 -9.63 -4.07
N LYS A 156 3.87 -9.28 -5.30
CA LYS A 156 3.96 -7.86 -5.71
C LYS A 156 2.61 -7.15 -5.59
N PHE A 157 1.53 -7.86 -5.92
CA PHE A 157 0.16 -7.39 -5.88
C PHE A 157 -0.75 -8.40 -5.18
N PHE A 158 -1.74 -7.92 -4.44
CA PHE A 158 -2.88 -8.75 -4.05
C PHE A 158 -4.19 -8.11 -4.46
N ILE A 159 -5.19 -8.94 -4.74
CA ILE A 159 -6.53 -8.53 -5.17
C ILE A 159 -7.55 -9.33 -4.37
N PHE A 160 -8.33 -8.66 -3.53
CA PHE A 160 -9.52 -9.24 -2.91
C PHE A 160 -10.77 -8.67 -3.55
N GLU A 161 -11.68 -9.54 -3.97
CA GLU A 161 -13.00 -9.16 -4.47
C GLU A 161 -14.10 -9.77 -3.60
N ASN A 162 -15.11 -8.96 -3.28
CA ASN A 162 -16.26 -9.43 -2.52
C ASN A 162 -17.49 -8.49 -2.64
N VAL A 163 -18.58 -8.81 -1.96
CA VAL A 163 -19.82 -8.02 -1.92
C VAL A 163 -19.63 -6.63 -1.28
N LYS A 164 -20.56 -5.71 -1.55
CA LYS A 164 -20.51 -4.32 -1.05
C LYS A 164 -20.32 -4.21 0.47
N ALA A 165 -20.90 -5.12 1.25
CA ALA A 165 -20.84 -5.11 2.72
C ALA A 165 -19.51 -5.64 3.31
N PHE A 166 -18.59 -6.11 2.46
CA PHE A 166 -17.38 -6.84 2.84
C PHE A 166 -16.54 -6.17 3.93
N LEU A 167 -16.11 -4.93 3.70
CA LEU A 167 -15.17 -4.23 4.60
C LEU A 167 -15.72 -4.02 6.01
N ASN A 168 -17.03 -3.81 6.13
CA ASN A 168 -17.71 -3.56 7.41
C ASN A 168 -18.17 -4.84 8.12
N THR A 169 -18.01 -6.00 7.49
CA THR A 169 -18.41 -7.28 8.07
C THR A 169 -17.40 -7.67 9.16
N PRO A 170 -17.84 -8.11 10.36
CA PRO A 170 -16.92 -8.62 11.38
C PRO A 170 -16.32 -9.99 10.99
N CYS A 171 -15.06 -10.19 11.34
CA CYS A 171 -14.34 -11.46 11.28
C CYS A 171 -13.47 -11.66 12.53
N THR A 172 -13.08 -12.91 12.79
CA THR A 172 -12.07 -13.24 13.80
C THR A 172 -10.68 -13.19 13.16
N ASP A 173 -9.90 -12.17 13.50
CA ASP A 173 -8.55 -11.92 12.95
C ASP A 173 -7.50 -12.91 13.51
N THR A 174 -6.26 -12.82 13.03
CA THR A 174 -5.11 -13.67 13.41
C THR A 174 -4.71 -13.56 14.88
N ASP A 175 -5.10 -12.47 15.56
CA ASP A 175 -4.95 -12.24 17.00
C ASP A 175 -6.14 -12.76 17.82
N HIS A 176 -7.08 -13.47 17.17
CA HIS A 176 -8.33 -13.99 17.74
C HIS A 176 -9.31 -12.91 18.23
N GLN A 177 -9.12 -11.64 17.81
CA GLN A 177 -10.06 -10.56 18.11
C GLN A 177 -11.11 -10.43 17.00
N GLU A 178 -12.34 -10.07 17.38
CA GLU A 178 -13.39 -9.72 16.44
C GLU A 178 -13.23 -8.26 16.00
N LYS A 179 -13.10 -8.05 14.69
CA LYS A 179 -12.97 -6.70 14.10
C LYS A 179 -13.51 -6.68 12.67
N PRO A 180 -13.82 -5.51 12.10
CA PRO A 180 -14.17 -5.39 10.69
C PRO A 180 -13.07 -5.97 9.78
N ILE A 181 -13.45 -6.60 8.67
CA ILE A 181 -12.49 -7.15 7.70
C ILE A 181 -11.53 -6.08 7.18
N GLU A 182 -11.99 -4.84 7.01
CA GLU A 182 -11.11 -3.72 6.67
C GLU A 182 -9.97 -3.55 7.66
N GLU A 183 -10.28 -3.53 8.95
CA GLU A 183 -9.29 -3.40 10.02
C GLU A 183 -8.32 -4.59 10.01
N ALA A 184 -8.81 -5.82 9.84
CA ALA A 184 -7.98 -7.02 9.74
C ALA A 184 -7.03 -6.97 8.52
N ILE A 185 -7.47 -6.48 7.37
CA ILE A 185 -6.61 -6.30 6.19
C ILE A 185 -5.51 -5.26 6.51
N TRP A 186 -5.89 -4.11 7.07
CA TRP A 186 -4.95 -3.02 7.33
C TRP A 186 -3.93 -3.37 8.43
N SER A 187 -4.36 -4.00 9.53
CA SER A 187 -3.48 -4.38 10.65
C SER A 187 -2.44 -5.42 10.22
N ASN A 188 -2.80 -6.36 9.36
CA ASN A 188 -1.91 -7.46 8.95
C ASN A 188 -1.08 -7.15 7.71
N LEU A 189 -1.61 -6.36 6.76
CA LEU A 189 -0.98 -6.14 5.44
C LEU A 189 -0.55 -4.69 5.22
N GLY A 190 -1.14 -3.70 5.92
CA GLY A 190 -0.85 -2.27 5.70
C GLY A 190 0.59 -1.87 6.01
N GLY A 191 1.29 -2.63 6.85
CA GLY A 191 2.73 -2.45 7.07
C GLY A 191 3.60 -2.79 5.85
N HIS A 192 3.14 -3.70 4.99
CA HIS A 192 3.88 -4.24 3.84
C HIS A 192 3.35 -3.76 2.48
N TYR A 193 2.09 -3.31 2.43
CA TYR A 193 1.40 -2.93 1.20
C TYR A 193 0.78 -1.54 1.29
N ASN A 194 0.85 -0.81 0.17
CA ASN A 194 -0.04 0.30 -0.13
C ASN A 194 -1.38 -0.29 -0.57
N ILE A 195 -2.46 -0.06 0.20
CA ILE A 195 -3.77 -0.70 -0.02
C ILE A 195 -4.81 0.36 -0.41
N LEU A 196 -5.62 0.06 -1.42
CA LEU A 196 -6.79 0.85 -1.80
C LEU A 196 -8.01 -0.06 -1.94
N SER A 197 -9.13 0.36 -1.38
CA SER A 197 -10.42 -0.33 -1.47
C SER A 197 -11.47 0.59 -2.07
N ASN A 198 -12.27 0.07 -3.02
CA ASN A 198 -13.38 0.82 -3.62
C ASN A 198 -14.58 -0.09 -3.87
N VAL A 199 -15.79 0.49 -3.73
CA VAL A 199 -17.04 -0.14 -4.15
C VAL A 199 -17.32 0.29 -5.59
N LEU A 200 -17.28 -0.67 -6.52
CA LEU A 200 -17.47 -0.46 -7.96
C LEU A 200 -18.71 -1.19 -8.46
N ASN A 201 -19.41 -0.64 -9.45
CA ASN A 201 -20.34 -1.43 -10.24
C ASN A 201 -19.62 -1.94 -11.49
N PHE A 202 -19.41 -3.25 -11.60
CA PHE A 202 -18.62 -3.84 -12.68
C PHE A 202 -19.16 -3.60 -14.09
N LYS A 203 -20.44 -3.20 -14.24
CA LYS A 203 -20.95 -2.75 -15.55
C LYS A 203 -20.17 -1.56 -16.10
N ASP A 204 -19.63 -0.71 -15.23
CA ASP A 204 -18.88 0.47 -15.61
C ASP A 204 -17.39 0.15 -15.87
N TYR A 205 -16.97 -1.12 -15.71
CA TYR A 205 -15.56 -1.57 -15.75
C TYR A 205 -15.37 -2.84 -16.61
N GLY A 206 -16.18 -2.98 -17.65
CA GLY A 206 -16.01 -3.98 -18.71
C GLY A 206 -16.99 -5.15 -18.66
N ALA A 207 -17.78 -5.29 -17.59
CA ALA A 207 -18.89 -6.24 -17.58
C ALA A 207 -20.12 -5.69 -18.31
N ASN A 208 -21.01 -6.56 -18.79
CA ASN A 208 -22.28 -6.17 -19.40
C ASN A 208 -23.47 -6.43 -18.45
N SER A 209 -23.19 -6.56 -17.15
CA SER A 209 -24.19 -6.80 -16.11
C SER A 209 -23.95 -5.90 -14.91
N SER A 210 -25.01 -5.33 -14.34
CA SER A 210 -24.95 -4.55 -13.11
C SER A 210 -24.55 -5.45 -11.94
N ARG A 211 -23.37 -5.22 -11.35
CA ARG A 211 -22.84 -6.01 -10.24
C ARG A 211 -21.96 -5.13 -9.35
N THR A 212 -22.51 -4.67 -8.24
CA THR A 212 -21.76 -3.87 -7.26
C THR A 212 -20.91 -4.76 -6.35
N ARG A 213 -19.60 -4.51 -6.32
CA ARG A 213 -18.60 -5.27 -5.58
C ARG A 213 -17.56 -4.36 -4.96
N THR A 214 -16.99 -4.81 -3.85
CA THR A 214 -15.82 -4.19 -3.24
C THR A 214 -14.59 -4.86 -3.81
N LEU A 215 -13.68 -4.05 -4.34
CA LEU A 215 -12.36 -4.47 -4.81
C LEU A 215 -11.31 -3.85 -3.88
N VAL A 216 -10.44 -4.69 -3.33
CA VAL A 216 -9.29 -4.28 -2.51
C VAL A 216 -8.02 -4.68 -3.24
N ILE A 217 -7.18 -3.71 -3.56
CA ILE A 217 -5.91 -3.94 -4.25
C ILE A 217 -4.77 -3.44 -3.36
N GLY A 218 -3.77 -4.29 -3.17
CA GLY A 218 -2.51 -3.93 -2.53
C GLY A 218 -1.34 -3.96 -3.49
N VAL A 219 -0.44 -3.00 -3.36
CA VAL A 219 0.88 -2.95 -4.03
C VAL A 219 1.95 -3.00 -2.96
N ARG A 220 2.91 -3.91 -3.08
CA ARG A 220 3.99 -4.08 -2.09
C ARG A 220 4.84 -2.80 -2.00
N LYS A 221 5.18 -2.37 -0.78
CA LYS A 221 5.76 -1.04 -0.51
C LYS A 221 7.18 -0.82 -1.03
N ASP A 222 7.90 -1.89 -1.38
CA ASP A 222 9.20 -1.81 -2.07
C ASP A 222 9.06 -1.42 -3.56
N ILE A 223 7.85 -1.46 -4.11
CA ILE A 223 7.52 -1.03 -5.47
C ILE A 223 7.11 0.45 -5.46
N HIS A 224 8.09 1.35 -5.55
CA HIS A 224 7.88 2.77 -5.30
C HIS A 224 7.21 3.56 -6.44
N HIS A 225 7.19 3.03 -7.66
CA HIS A 225 6.72 3.73 -8.86
C HIS A 225 5.28 3.37 -9.27
N ILE A 226 4.65 2.43 -8.56
CA ILE A 226 3.30 1.94 -8.83
C ILE A 226 2.42 2.19 -7.60
N THR A 227 1.23 2.73 -7.82
CA THR A 227 0.21 2.88 -6.79
C THR A 227 -0.97 1.94 -7.08
N PRO A 228 -1.80 1.61 -6.07
CA PRO A 228 -3.01 0.83 -6.31
C PRO A 228 -3.93 1.44 -7.39
N TYR A 229 -3.99 2.77 -7.51
CA TYR A 229 -4.78 3.43 -8.56
C TYR A 229 -4.36 3.05 -9.98
N ASP A 230 -3.11 2.66 -10.19
CA ASP A 230 -2.60 2.26 -11.51
C ASP A 230 -3.05 0.84 -11.89
N ILE A 231 -3.49 0.06 -10.90
CA ILE A 231 -3.90 -1.34 -11.04
C ILE A 231 -5.42 -1.48 -11.14
N PHE A 232 -6.18 -0.59 -10.50
CA PHE A 232 -7.65 -0.57 -10.55
C PHE A 232 -8.18 -0.60 -11.99
N PRO A 233 -9.31 -1.29 -12.26
CA PRO A 233 -9.84 -1.37 -13.61
C PRO A 233 -10.28 0.01 -14.12
N LYS A 234 -10.11 0.24 -15.42
CA LYS A 234 -10.50 1.48 -16.10
C LYS A 234 -11.99 1.44 -16.46
N GLN A 235 -12.63 2.61 -16.45
CA GLN A 235 -14.04 2.72 -16.80
C GLN A 235 -14.27 2.46 -18.30
N THR A 236 -15.30 1.70 -18.60
CA THR A 236 -15.77 1.43 -19.97
C THR A 236 -17.30 1.31 -19.97
N PRO A 237 -18.00 1.92 -20.94
CA PRO A 237 -19.46 1.87 -20.98
C PRO A 237 -19.96 0.43 -21.25
N PRO A 238 -20.99 -0.05 -20.54
CA PRO A 238 -21.58 -1.36 -20.79
C PRO A 238 -22.39 -1.40 -22.08
N LYS A 239 -22.53 -2.59 -22.68
CA LYS A 239 -23.49 -2.83 -23.76
C LYS A 239 -24.90 -3.07 -23.19
N THR A 240 -25.92 -2.65 -23.93
CA THR A 240 -27.32 -3.01 -23.65
C THR A 240 -27.59 -4.48 -23.99
N LEU A 241 -28.59 -5.10 -23.36
CA LEU A 241 -29.02 -6.46 -23.70
C LEU A 241 -29.45 -6.57 -25.16
N ARG A 242 -30.15 -5.57 -25.71
CA ARG A 242 -30.50 -5.52 -27.13
C ARG A 242 -29.29 -5.74 -28.02
N THR A 243 -28.19 -5.04 -27.72
CA THR A 243 -26.94 -5.16 -28.49
C THR A 243 -26.24 -6.49 -28.24
N LEU A 244 -26.25 -6.94 -26.98
CA LEU A 244 -25.53 -8.13 -26.54
C LEU A 244 -26.13 -9.43 -27.06
N LEU A 245 -27.44 -9.44 -27.31
CA LEU A 245 -28.22 -10.63 -27.65
C LEU A 245 -28.75 -10.60 -29.10
N ALA A 246 -28.44 -9.56 -29.89
CA ALA A 246 -29.02 -9.30 -31.21
C ALA A 246 -28.89 -10.46 -32.22
N ASP A 247 -27.83 -11.24 -32.12
CA ASP A 247 -27.48 -12.35 -33.01
C ASP A 247 -27.95 -13.72 -32.49
N LEU A 248 -28.59 -13.79 -31.32
CA LEU A 248 -29.15 -15.05 -30.80
C LEU A 248 -30.58 -15.25 -31.33
N PRO A 249 -30.93 -16.46 -31.80
CA PRO A 249 -32.31 -16.77 -32.17
C PRO A 249 -33.21 -16.76 -30.92
N PRO A 250 -34.52 -16.48 -31.05
CA PRO A 250 -35.44 -16.60 -29.93
C PRO A 250 -35.63 -18.06 -29.50
N LEU A 251 -35.79 -18.31 -28.20
CA LEU A 251 -36.18 -19.62 -27.65
C LEU A 251 -37.62 -19.52 -27.11
N MET A 252 -38.56 -20.03 -27.90
CA MET A 252 -40.01 -19.87 -27.70
C MET A 252 -40.66 -21.08 -27.03
N GLN A 253 -40.02 -22.25 -27.06
CA GLN A 253 -40.57 -23.51 -26.54
C GLN A 253 -39.89 -23.96 -25.24
N MET A 254 -40.68 -24.46 -24.30
CA MET A 254 -40.15 -24.93 -23.02
C MET A 254 -39.22 -26.13 -23.20
N GLY A 255 -37.95 -25.96 -22.80
CA GLY A 255 -36.91 -26.98 -22.97
C GLY A 255 -36.20 -26.91 -24.32
N GLU A 256 -36.38 -25.83 -25.08
CA GLU A 256 -35.67 -25.58 -26.34
C GLU A 256 -34.16 -25.40 -26.13
N ILE A 257 -33.40 -25.91 -27.09
CA ILE A 257 -31.94 -25.88 -27.17
C ILE A 257 -31.62 -25.43 -28.59
N SER A 258 -30.78 -24.39 -28.77
CA SER A 258 -30.38 -23.97 -30.12
C SER A 258 -29.68 -25.09 -30.88
N ASP A 259 -29.91 -25.15 -32.19
CA ASP A 259 -29.33 -26.17 -33.07
C ASP A 259 -27.80 -26.08 -33.11
N ASP A 260 -27.27 -24.86 -33.13
CA ASP A 260 -25.86 -24.54 -33.33
C ASP A 260 -25.15 -23.99 -32.08
N ASP A 261 -25.86 -23.85 -30.95
CA ASP A 261 -25.30 -23.39 -29.67
C ASP A 261 -25.97 -24.10 -28.48
N ILE A 262 -25.35 -25.17 -27.98
CA ILE A 262 -25.85 -25.96 -26.84
C ILE A 262 -26.04 -25.11 -25.57
N TYR A 263 -25.24 -24.05 -25.39
CA TYR A 263 -25.35 -23.17 -24.23
C TYR A 263 -26.45 -22.10 -24.43
N HIS A 264 -26.94 -21.89 -25.64
CA HIS A 264 -28.18 -21.16 -25.86
C HIS A 264 -29.39 -22.09 -25.61
N SER A 265 -29.53 -22.43 -24.35
CA SER A 265 -30.58 -23.28 -23.79
C SER A 265 -30.97 -22.78 -22.40
N TYR A 266 -32.19 -23.09 -21.98
CA TYR A 266 -32.71 -22.70 -20.67
C TYR A 266 -33.38 -23.85 -19.93
N ARG A 267 -33.37 -23.77 -18.60
CA ARG A 267 -33.95 -24.81 -17.74
C ARG A 267 -35.46 -24.80 -17.80
N GLU A 268 -36.06 -25.98 -17.97
CA GLU A 268 -37.50 -26.17 -17.83
C GLU A 268 -37.98 -25.80 -16.43
N PHE A 269 -39.16 -25.18 -16.34
CA PHE A 269 -39.86 -24.87 -15.11
C PHE A 269 -41.25 -25.52 -15.11
N ASP A 270 -41.95 -25.48 -13.98
CA ASP A 270 -43.29 -26.06 -13.89
C ASP A 270 -44.26 -25.35 -14.85
N ARG A 271 -44.93 -26.10 -15.74
CA ARG A 271 -45.84 -25.55 -16.76
C ARG A 271 -46.94 -24.66 -16.17
N ARG A 272 -47.33 -24.89 -14.91
CA ARG A 272 -48.32 -24.05 -14.20
C ARG A 272 -47.84 -22.61 -14.00
N MET A 273 -46.54 -22.35 -14.09
CA MET A 273 -45.95 -21.01 -13.96
C MET A 273 -45.94 -20.23 -15.27
N LEU A 274 -46.17 -20.88 -16.42
CA LEU A 274 -46.16 -20.19 -17.71
C LEU A 274 -47.20 -19.04 -17.79
N PRO A 275 -48.46 -19.23 -17.35
CA PRO A 275 -49.44 -18.14 -17.32
C PRO A 275 -49.02 -16.94 -16.45
N TRP A 276 -48.14 -17.14 -15.47
CA TRP A 276 -47.69 -16.06 -14.57
C TRP A 276 -46.85 -15.01 -15.31
N ILE A 277 -46.13 -15.43 -16.35
CA ILE A 277 -45.14 -14.60 -17.06
C ILE A 277 -45.56 -14.27 -18.50
N ALA A 278 -46.51 -15.02 -19.05
CA ALA A 278 -46.92 -14.98 -20.46
C ALA A 278 -47.34 -13.60 -20.98
N GLN A 279 -47.92 -12.76 -20.11
CA GLN A 279 -48.46 -11.45 -20.47
C GLN A 279 -47.69 -10.27 -19.86
N LEU A 280 -46.60 -10.55 -19.13
CA LEU A 280 -45.77 -9.50 -18.55
C LEU A 280 -45.07 -8.73 -19.67
N LYS A 281 -44.98 -7.41 -19.51
CA LYS A 281 -44.13 -6.51 -20.31
C LYS A 281 -42.77 -6.33 -19.65
N GLU A 282 -41.83 -5.71 -20.35
CA GLU A 282 -40.52 -5.36 -19.79
C GLU A 282 -40.68 -4.61 -18.46
N GLY A 283 -39.95 -5.05 -17.42
CA GLY A 283 -40.01 -4.47 -16.09
C GLY A 283 -41.18 -4.91 -15.22
N GLU A 284 -42.19 -5.60 -15.76
CA GLU A 284 -43.33 -6.09 -14.98
C GLU A 284 -43.00 -7.39 -14.24
N SER A 285 -43.59 -7.56 -13.06
CA SER A 285 -43.50 -8.74 -12.20
C SER A 285 -44.83 -9.48 -12.19
N ALA A 286 -44.77 -10.81 -12.12
CA ALA A 286 -45.95 -11.65 -11.98
C ALA A 286 -46.80 -11.35 -10.73
N PHE A 287 -46.24 -10.68 -9.72
CA PHE A 287 -47.00 -10.21 -8.55
C PHE A 287 -47.96 -9.06 -8.86
N GLN A 288 -47.82 -8.41 -10.02
CA GLN A 288 -48.66 -7.30 -10.48
C GLN A 288 -49.86 -7.79 -11.31
N ASN A 289 -49.98 -9.10 -11.54
CA ASN A 289 -51.14 -9.68 -12.22
C ASN A 289 -52.43 -9.42 -11.42
N THR A 290 -53.52 -9.10 -12.13
CA THR A 290 -54.86 -8.91 -11.54
C THR A 290 -55.65 -10.19 -11.44
N ASP A 291 -55.39 -11.18 -12.31
CA ASP A 291 -55.97 -12.52 -12.25
C ASP A 291 -55.29 -13.33 -11.12
N PRO A 292 -56.02 -13.75 -10.07
CA PRO A 292 -55.47 -14.53 -8.96
C PRO A 292 -54.76 -15.82 -9.39
N ALA A 293 -55.20 -16.46 -10.48
CA ALA A 293 -54.57 -17.68 -11.00
C ALA A 293 -53.18 -17.42 -11.62
N ARG A 294 -52.84 -16.15 -11.89
CA ARG A 294 -51.57 -15.73 -12.49
C ARG A 294 -50.59 -15.10 -11.50
N ILE A 295 -51.02 -14.88 -10.27
CA ILE A 295 -50.13 -14.45 -9.20
C ILE A 295 -49.32 -15.68 -8.74
N PRO A 296 -47.98 -15.59 -8.60
CA PRO A 296 -47.17 -16.73 -8.18
C PRO A 296 -47.65 -17.35 -6.87
N HIS A 297 -48.00 -18.64 -6.90
CA HIS A 297 -48.58 -19.35 -5.75
C HIS A 297 -48.14 -20.82 -5.67
N GLN A 298 -48.40 -21.43 -4.52
CA GLN A 298 -48.28 -22.86 -4.28
C GLN A 298 -49.65 -23.41 -3.93
N ILE A 299 -49.90 -24.68 -4.28
CA ILE A 299 -51.09 -25.40 -3.84
C ILE A 299 -50.65 -26.37 -2.74
N LYS A 300 -51.12 -26.17 -1.50
CA LYS A 300 -50.87 -27.08 -0.37
C LYS A 300 -52.21 -27.50 0.21
N ASN A 301 -52.45 -28.81 0.29
CA ASN A 301 -53.71 -29.38 0.80
C ASN A 301 -54.98 -28.82 0.13
N GLY A 302 -54.90 -28.49 -1.18
CA GLY A 302 -56.01 -27.90 -1.93
C GLY A 302 -56.16 -26.37 -1.78
N GLU A 303 -55.38 -25.73 -0.91
CA GLU A 303 -55.42 -24.28 -0.69
C GLU A 303 -54.32 -23.55 -1.47
N ILE A 304 -54.66 -22.36 -1.98
CA ILE A 304 -53.74 -21.46 -2.69
C ILE A 304 -52.97 -20.62 -1.66
N ILE A 305 -51.65 -20.75 -1.66
CA ILE A 305 -50.74 -19.96 -0.83
C ILE A 305 -49.88 -19.12 -1.76
N TYR A 306 -50.12 -17.80 -1.78
CA TYR A 306 -49.33 -16.88 -2.60
C TYR A 306 -47.89 -16.79 -2.12
N ASN A 307 -46.97 -16.74 -3.09
CA ASN A 307 -45.56 -16.50 -2.82
C ASN A 307 -45.37 -15.07 -2.30
N GLN A 308 -44.33 -14.84 -1.50
CA GLN A 308 -44.04 -13.52 -0.96
C GLN A 308 -43.02 -12.76 -1.83
N ASN A 309 -43.36 -11.53 -2.22
CA ASN A 309 -42.46 -10.62 -2.92
C ASN A 309 -41.56 -9.84 -1.94
N LYS A 310 -40.61 -10.53 -1.30
CA LYS A 310 -39.72 -9.89 -0.30
C LYS A 310 -38.70 -8.89 -0.87
N ASN A 311 -38.37 -8.99 -2.16
CA ASN A 311 -37.26 -8.24 -2.78
C ASN A 311 -37.68 -7.37 -3.99
N GLY A 312 -38.97 -7.32 -4.34
CA GLY A 312 -39.52 -6.47 -5.41
C GLY A 312 -39.29 -6.97 -6.83
N ASP A 313 -38.25 -7.78 -7.06
CA ASP A 313 -37.69 -8.12 -8.39
C ASP A 313 -37.79 -9.61 -8.76
N LYS A 314 -38.60 -10.36 -8.02
CA LYS A 314 -38.89 -11.78 -8.30
C LYS A 314 -39.95 -11.91 -9.38
N TYR A 315 -39.83 -12.96 -10.19
CA TYR A 315 -40.74 -13.22 -11.30
C TYR A 315 -40.94 -12.00 -12.21
N ALA A 316 -39.89 -11.21 -12.41
CA ALA A 316 -39.92 -9.96 -13.17
C ALA A 316 -39.14 -10.08 -14.47
N ARG A 317 -39.68 -9.50 -15.54
CA ARG A 317 -38.96 -9.33 -16.82
C ARG A 317 -37.95 -8.21 -16.71
N TRP A 318 -36.78 -8.42 -17.32
CA TRP A 318 -35.80 -7.35 -17.46
C TRP A 318 -36.08 -6.45 -18.66
N PHE A 319 -35.20 -5.49 -18.93
CA PHE A 319 -35.31 -4.51 -20.01
C PHE A 319 -34.32 -4.81 -21.13
N LEU A 320 -34.72 -4.66 -22.40
CA LEU A 320 -33.82 -4.80 -23.56
C LEU A 320 -32.82 -3.64 -23.65
N ASP A 321 -33.27 -2.42 -23.37
CA ASP A 321 -32.48 -1.19 -23.51
C ASP A 321 -31.68 -0.82 -22.26
N ARG A 322 -31.35 -1.83 -21.43
CA ARG A 322 -30.46 -1.70 -20.28
C ARG A 322 -29.35 -2.74 -20.32
N GLU A 323 -28.31 -2.54 -19.53
CA GLU A 323 -27.34 -3.58 -19.21
C GLU A 323 -28.02 -4.81 -18.56
N GLY A 324 -27.34 -5.94 -18.56
CA GLY A 324 -27.83 -7.14 -17.88
C GLY A 324 -28.05 -6.95 -16.37
N PRO A 325 -28.98 -7.68 -15.76
CA PRO A 325 -29.19 -7.64 -14.32
C PRO A 325 -28.01 -8.27 -13.56
N CYS A 326 -27.99 -8.09 -12.23
CA CYS A 326 -27.05 -8.84 -11.40
C CYS A 326 -27.33 -10.35 -11.51
N ILE A 327 -26.32 -11.12 -11.92
CA ILE A 327 -26.47 -12.57 -12.07
C ILE A 327 -26.23 -13.26 -10.73
N HIS A 328 -27.27 -13.91 -10.22
CA HIS A 328 -27.26 -14.69 -8.98
C HIS A 328 -26.98 -16.18 -9.25
N THR A 329 -26.70 -16.94 -8.18
CA THR A 329 -26.41 -18.39 -8.30
C THR A 329 -27.61 -19.18 -8.82
N ARG A 330 -28.81 -18.86 -8.34
CA ARG A 330 -30.06 -19.44 -8.84
C ARG A 330 -30.63 -18.64 -10.00
N ASN A 331 -29.85 -18.49 -11.07
CA ASN A 331 -30.31 -17.88 -12.33
C ASN A 331 -31.14 -18.85 -13.20
N ASP A 332 -31.39 -20.06 -12.70
CA ASP A 332 -32.13 -21.14 -13.35
C ASP A 332 -33.65 -21.14 -13.06
N ILE A 333 -34.12 -20.30 -12.13
CA ILE A 333 -35.52 -20.30 -11.67
C ILE A 333 -36.18 -18.92 -11.79
N LEU A 334 -37.44 -18.89 -12.20
CA LEU A 334 -38.25 -17.66 -12.33
C LEU A 334 -38.42 -16.91 -11.00
N ALA A 335 -38.40 -17.64 -9.88
CA ALA A 335 -38.58 -17.09 -8.54
C ALA A 335 -37.37 -16.27 -8.03
N SER A 336 -36.26 -16.31 -8.78
CA SER A 336 -35.06 -15.56 -8.48
C SER A 336 -35.09 -14.19 -9.16
N GLN A 337 -34.22 -13.32 -8.70
CA GLN A 337 -34.23 -11.88 -8.98
C GLN A 337 -33.84 -11.61 -10.44
N ASN A 338 -34.70 -10.91 -11.17
CA ASN A 338 -34.43 -10.45 -12.55
C ASN A 338 -33.92 -11.52 -13.50
N THR A 339 -34.49 -12.73 -13.42
CA THR A 339 -34.03 -13.88 -14.23
C THR A 339 -34.80 -14.05 -15.53
N ILE A 340 -35.95 -13.39 -15.71
CA ILE A 340 -36.84 -13.59 -16.85
C ILE A 340 -36.41 -12.73 -18.03
N HIS A 341 -36.35 -13.34 -19.21
CA HIS A 341 -36.04 -12.68 -20.46
C HIS A 341 -36.99 -11.49 -20.73
N PRO A 342 -36.53 -10.37 -21.31
CA PRO A 342 -37.37 -9.20 -21.56
C PRO A 342 -38.62 -9.47 -22.42
N THR A 343 -38.53 -10.42 -23.36
CA THR A 343 -39.59 -10.67 -24.36
C THR A 343 -40.05 -12.12 -24.42
N GLU A 344 -39.31 -13.07 -23.85
CA GLU A 344 -39.54 -14.52 -24.02
C GLU A 344 -39.97 -15.16 -22.70
N ASN A 345 -40.82 -16.19 -22.76
CA ASN A 345 -41.42 -16.83 -21.58
C ASN A 345 -40.47 -17.83 -20.91
N ARG A 346 -39.29 -17.35 -20.53
CA ARG A 346 -38.20 -18.16 -19.99
C ARG A 346 -37.25 -17.36 -19.12
N VAL A 347 -36.39 -18.08 -18.41
CA VAL A 347 -35.18 -17.48 -17.84
C VAL A 347 -34.13 -17.22 -18.92
N PHE A 348 -33.12 -16.41 -18.61
CA PHE A 348 -31.94 -16.28 -19.47
C PHE A 348 -31.24 -17.64 -19.68
N SER A 349 -30.86 -17.90 -20.93
CA SER A 349 -30.05 -19.04 -21.36
C SER A 349 -28.63 -18.96 -20.81
N VAL A 350 -27.91 -20.08 -20.81
CA VAL A 350 -26.51 -20.10 -20.34
C VAL A 350 -25.63 -19.17 -21.20
N ARG A 351 -25.83 -19.12 -22.51
CA ARG A 351 -25.09 -18.24 -23.43
C ARG A 351 -25.32 -16.76 -23.13
N GLU A 352 -26.56 -16.35 -22.90
CA GLU A 352 -26.89 -14.96 -22.56
C GLU A 352 -26.19 -14.55 -21.25
N LEU A 353 -26.21 -15.41 -20.24
CA LEU A 353 -25.50 -15.19 -18.98
C LEU A 353 -23.98 -15.10 -19.16
N MET A 354 -23.40 -15.95 -20.01
CA MET A 354 -21.97 -15.89 -20.36
C MET A 354 -21.61 -14.54 -20.98
N ARG A 355 -22.42 -14.04 -21.93
CA ARG A 355 -22.20 -12.73 -22.58
C ARG A 355 -22.32 -11.58 -21.58
N MET A 356 -23.30 -11.63 -20.68
CA MET A 356 -23.47 -10.65 -19.61
C MET A 356 -22.25 -10.59 -18.67
N MET A 357 -21.71 -11.75 -18.29
CA MET A 357 -20.49 -11.89 -17.48
C MET A 357 -19.19 -11.71 -18.28
N SER A 358 -19.29 -11.38 -19.56
CA SER A 358 -18.16 -11.19 -20.48
C SER A 358 -17.21 -12.40 -20.54
N ILE A 359 -17.78 -13.61 -20.44
CA ILE A 359 -17.06 -14.87 -20.56
C ILE A 359 -16.76 -15.10 -22.04
N PRO A 360 -15.48 -15.22 -22.45
CA PRO A 360 -15.13 -15.35 -23.85
C PRO A 360 -15.54 -16.74 -24.40
N PRO A 361 -15.86 -16.85 -25.70
CA PRO A 361 -16.17 -18.15 -26.34
C PRO A 361 -15.06 -19.19 -26.22
N SER A 362 -13.82 -18.77 -25.98
CA SER A 362 -12.68 -19.66 -25.77
C SER A 362 -12.68 -20.36 -24.39
N PHE A 363 -13.54 -19.95 -23.46
CA PHE A 363 -13.68 -20.58 -22.15
C PHE A 363 -14.44 -21.91 -22.27
N LYS A 364 -13.82 -23.00 -21.85
CA LYS A 364 -14.40 -24.35 -21.94
C LYS A 364 -15.09 -24.76 -20.63
N TRP A 365 -16.36 -25.16 -20.69
CA TRP A 365 -17.05 -25.72 -19.51
C TRP A 365 -16.81 -27.22 -19.33
N THR A 366 -16.51 -27.94 -20.43
CA THR A 366 -16.28 -29.39 -20.42
C THR A 366 -15.03 -29.73 -21.25
N ALA A 367 -14.63 -31.01 -21.22
CA ALA A 367 -13.50 -31.49 -22.03
C ALA A 367 -13.80 -31.51 -23.53
N GLN A 368 -15.08 -31.70 -23.89
CA GLN A 368 -15.54 -31.71 -25.27
C GLN A 368 -15.63 -30.28 -25.80
N ASP A 369 -15.21 -30.08 -27.04
CA ASP A 369 -15.31 -28.78 -27.68
C ASP A 369 -16.77 -28.46 -28.01
N GLU A 370 -17.14 -27.18 -28.00
CA GLU A 370 -18.52 -26.74 -28.24
C GLU A 370 -19.06 -27.25 -29.58
N LYS A 371 -18.21 -27.28 -30.62
CA LYS A 371 -18.59 -27.85 -31.93
C LYS A 371 -19.03 -29.31 -31.85
N GLN A 372 -18.38 -30.11 -31.00
CA GLN A 372 -18.74 -31.52 -30.80
C GLN A 372 -20.06 -31.64 -30.03
N LEU A 373 -20.26 -30.77 -29.04
CA LEU A 373 -21.51 -30.71 -28.27
C LEU A 373 -22.70 -30.28 -29.14
N ASN A 374 -22.48 -29.34 -30.07
CA ASN A 374 -23.53 -28.84 -30.97
C ASN A 374 -23.92 -29.91 -32.02
N ALA A 375 -23.03 -30.84 -32.35
CA ALA A 375 -23.28 -31.95 -33.26
C ALA A 375 -24.02 -33.15 -32.62
N LEU A 376 -24.22 -33.13 -31.29
CA LEU A 376 -25.00 -34.15 -30.59
C LEU A 376 -26.47 -34.14 -31.03
N SER A 377 -27.12 -35.30 -30.98
CA SER A 377 -28.58 -35.37 -31.13
C SER A 377 -29.29 -34.62 -29.99
N PHE A 378 -30.56 -34.28 -30.18
CA PHE A 378 -31.34 -33.55 -29.18
C PHE A 378 -31.37 -34.25 -27.81
N ASP A 379 -31.56 -35.58 -27.78
CA ASP A 379 -31.60 -36.37 -26.54
C ASP A 379 -30.24 -36.41 -25.82
N GLU A 380 -29.15 -36.45 -26.58
CA GLU A 380 -27.78 -36.36 -26.05
C GLU A 380 -27.49 -34.97 -25.48
N LYS A 381 -27.89 -33.89 -26.19
CA LYS A 381 -27.80 -32.51 -25.69
C LYS A 381 -28.58 -32.36 -24.37
N LYS A 382 -29.79 -32.90 -24.29
CA LYS A 382 -30.63 -32.86 -23.08
C LYS A 382 -29.97 -33.61 -21.91
N THR A 383 -29.39 -34.78 -22.19
CA THR A 383 -28.66 -35.59 -21.19
C THR A 383 -27.44 -34.84 -20.66
N PHE A 384 -26.68 -34.20 -21.56
CA PHE A 384 -25.54 -33.36 -21.21
C PHE A 384 -25.95 -32.19 -20.31
N LEU A 385 -26.95 -31.40 -20.73
CA LEU A 385 -27.41 -30.22 -19.98
C LEU A 385 -27.95 -30.61 -18.60
N LYS A 386 -28.72 -31.70 -18.49
CA LYS A 386 -29.22 -32.21 -17.20
C LYS A 386 -28.09 -32.47 -16.19
N LYS A 387 -26.91 -32.87 -16.67
CA LYS A 387 -25.73 -33.14 -15.85
C LYS A 387 -24.94 -31.87 -15.52
N GLU A 388 -24.67 -31.02 -16.50
CA GLU A 388 -23.68 -29.94 -16.39
C GLU A 388 -24.29 -28.55 -16.15
N GLU A 389 -25.49 -28.26 -16.69
CA GLU A 389 -26.06 -26.91 -16.75
C GLU A 389 -26.14 -26.24 -15.39
N LEU A 390 -26.65 -26.94 -14.37
CA LEU A 390 -26.81 -26.36 -13.03
C LEU A 390 -25.46 -25.99 -12.41
N ASN A 391 -24.43 -26.80 -12.64
CA ASN A 391 -23.08 -26.50 -12.17
C ASN A 391 -22.52 -25.26 -12.87
N ILE A 392 -22.70 -25.17 -14.20
CA ILE A 392 -22.30 -24.00 -15.00
C ILE A 392 -22.98 -22.74 -14.47
N ARG A 393 -24.31 -22.76 -14.33
CA ARG A 393 -25.10 -21.62 -13.83
C ARG A 393 -24.67 -21.16 -12.44
N HIS A 394 -24.41 -22.08 -11.52
CA HIS A 394 -23.87 -21.75 -10.20
C HIS A 394 -22.51 -21.07 -10.30
N CYS A 395 -21.61 -21.60 -11.14
CA CYS A 395 -20.28 -21.01 -11.34
C CYS A 395 -20.37 -19.60 -11.92
N ILE A 396 -21.24 -19.37 -12.92
CA ILE A 396 -21.46 -18.04 -13.51
C ILE A 396 -21.94 -17.04 -12.45
N GLY A 397 -22.95 -17.40 -11.64
CA GLY A 397 -23.49 -16.49 -10.62
C GLY A 397 -22.51 -16.11 -9.50
N GLU A 398 -21.61 -17.04 -9.14
CA GLU A 398 -20.58 -16.80 -8.12
C GLU A 398 -19.36 -16.03 -8.65
N SER A 399 -19.07 -16.14 -9.94
CA SER A 399 -17.82 -15.62 -10.51
C SER A 399 -17.76 -14.09 -10.61
N VAL A 400 -16.53 -13.58 -10.66
CA VAL A 400 -16.22 -12.23 -11.13
C VAL A 400 -16.28 -12.22 -12.66
N PRO A 401 -16.88 -11.20 -13.30
CA PRO A 401 -16.86 -11.07 -14.76
C PRO A 401 -15.42 -11.08 -15.31
N THR A 402 -15.19 -11.84 -16.38
CA THR A 402 -13.83 -12.06 -16.91
C THR A 402 -13.16 -10.77 -17.37
N ALA A 403 -13.91 -9.86 -18.00
CA ALA A 403 -13.40 -8.59 -18.51
C ALA A 403 -12.83 -7.68 -17.41
N VAL A 404 -13.42 -7.70 -16.20
CA VAL A 404 -12.95 -6.87 -15.07
C VAL A 404 -11.54 -7.30 -14.64
N LEU A 405 -11.34 -8.60 -14.41
CA LEU A 405 -10.02 -9.13 -14.03
C LEU A 405 -9.03 -9.13 -15.20
N ALA A 406 -9.51 -9.21 -16.44
CA ALA A 406 -8.66 -8.99 -17.61
C ALA A 406 -8.11 -7.55 -17.64
N ASN A 407 -8.94 -6.54 -17.34
CA ASN A 407 -8.49 -5.15 -17.27
C ASN A 407 -7.45 -4.94 -16.15
N VAL A 408 -7.67 -5.52 -14.98
CA VAL A 408 -6.68 -5.49 -13.88
C VAL A 408 -5.37 -6.18 -14.30
N ALA A 409 -5.45 -7.34 -14.97
CA ALA A 409 -4.26 -8.05 -15.46
C ALA A 409 -3.47 -7.22 -16.49
N GLN A 410 -4.16 -6.52 -17.40
CA GLN A 410 -3.54 -5.60 -18.37
C GLN A 410 -2.80 -4.46 -17.68
N ASN A 411 -3.43 -3.86 -16.67
CA ASN A 411 -2.82 -2.79 -15.90
C ASN A 411 -1.58 -3.27 -15.14
N ILE A 412 -1.65 -4.46 -14.50
CA ILE A 412 -0.49 -5.07 -13.85
C ILE A 412 0.64 -5.35 -14.85
N GLN A 413 0.32 -5.92 -16.01
CA GLN A 413 1.32 -6.19 -17.05
C GLN A 413 1.99 -4.91 -17.54
N ALA A 414 1.21 -3.86 -17.80
CA ALA A 414 1.73 -2.55 -18.20
C ALA A 414 2.63 -1.95 -17.10
N ALA A 415 2.24 -2.10 -15.84
CA ALA A 415 3.03 -1.62 -14.70
C ALA A 415 4.33 -2.41 -14.53
N LEU A 416 4.31 -3.74 -14.65
CA LEU A 416 5.50 -4.61 -14.57
C LEU A 416 6.49 -4.38 -15.72
N GLN A 417 6.02 -3.97 -16.89
CA GLN A 417 6.88 -3.62 -18.03
C GLN A 417 7.61 -2.29 -17.85
N GLN A 418 7.14 -1.44 -16.92
CA GLN A 418 7.78 -0.16 -16.64
C GLN A 418 8.89 -0.36 -15.61
N SER A 419 10.14 -0.40 -16.06
CA SER A 419 11.27 -0.40 -15.12
C SER A 419 11.46 0.98 -14.47
N GLU A 420 11.68 1.02 -13.16
CA GLU A 420 12.12 2.24 -12.49
C GLU A 420 13.53 2.61 -12.98
N LEU A 421 13.73 3.84 -13.44
CA LEU A 421 15.06 4.31 -13.79
C LEU A 421 15.87 4.49 -12.51
N SER A 422 17.10 3.98 -12.50
CA SER A 422 18.05 4.25 -11.45
C SER A 422 18.43 5.74 -11.43
N MET A 423 18.87 6.20 -10.26
CA MET A 423 19.40 7.55 -10.10
C MET A 423 20.51 7.88 -11.11
N THR A 424 21.38 6.91 -11.39
CA THR A 424 22.47 7.08 -12.35
C THR A 424 21.93 7.25 -13.77
N GLU A 425 20.93 6.47 -14.17
CA GLU A 425 20.30 6.58 -15.49
C GLU A 425 19.61 7.94 -15.67
N ILE A 426 18.88 8.41 -14.65
CA ILE A 426 18.24 9.72 -14.67
C ILE A 426 19.29 10.84 -14.76
N GLN A 427 20.36 10.76 -13.99
CA GLN A 427 21.44 11.76 -14.03
C GLN A 427 22.17 11.77 -15.38
N ASN A 428 22.39 10.60 -15.98
CA ASN A 428 22.97 10.50 -17.31
C ASN A 428 22.04 11.07 -18.39
N LEU A 429 20.73 10.81 -18.28
CA LEU A 429 19.71 11.39 -19.15
C LEU A 429 19.70 12.92 -19.05
N ILE A 430 19.66 13.47 -17.82
CA ILE A 430 19.68 14.91 -17.56
C ILE A 430 20.90 15.56 -18.18
N LYS A 431 22.09 14.95 -18.04
CA LYS A 431 23.33 15.46 -18.64
C LYS A 431 23.31 15.38 -20.16
N ARG A 432 22.86 14.26 -20.72
CA ARG A 432 22.85 14.01 -22.17
C ARG A 432 21.91 14.97 -22.90
N GLU A 433 20.71 15.18 -22.38
CA GLU A 433 19.69 16.05 -22.97
C GLU A 433 19.78 17.50 -22.44
N ASN A 434 20.76 17.79 -21.57
CA ASN A 434 20.96 19.08 -20.93
C ASN A 434 19.68 19.63 -20.25
N LEU A 435 19.00 18.78 -19.49
CA LEU A 435 17.70 19.08 -18.86
C LEU A 435 17.79 20.02 -17.66
N SER A 436 18.99 20.36 -17.19
CA SER A 436 19.16 21.41 -16.18
C SER A 436 18.75 22.81 -16.68
N LEU A 437 18.64 22.99 -18.00
CA LEU A 437 18.05 24.18 -18.60
C LEU A 437 16.52 24.03 -18.67
N ALA A 438 15.79 24.99 -18.10
CA ALA A 438 14.33 24.95 -17.99
C ALA A 438 13.63 24.73 -19.35
N ASP A 439 14.07 25.43 -20.40
CA ASP A 439 13.50 25.29 -21.75
C ASP A 439 13.70 23.89 -22.34
N ASN A 440 14.85 23.26 -22.09
CA ASN A 440 15.12 21.90 -22.57
C ASN A 440 14.25 20.89 -21.82
N LEU A 441 14.12 21.05 -20.50
CA LEU A 441 13.23 20.21 -19.70
C LEU A 441 11.77 20.35 -20.13
N TYR A 442 11.32 21.57 -20.41
CA TYR A 442 9.97 21.82 -20.90
C TYR A 442 9.70 21.07 -22.20
N ARG A 443 10.58 21.22 -23.20
CA ARG A 443 10.46 20.51 -24.49
C ARG A 443 10.54 19.00 -24.32
N PHE A 444 11.43 18.51 -23.46
CA PHE A 444 11.58 17.10 -23.18
C PHE A 444 10.29 16.51 -22.61
N ILE A 445 9.69 17.15 -21.60
CA ILE A 445 8.42 16.69 -21.02
C ILE A 445 7.31 16.74 -22.06
N GLU A 446 7.22 17.81 -22.84
CA GLU A 446 6.19 17.95 -23.87
C GLU A 446 6.27 16.84 -24.92
N GLN A 447 7.48 16.49 -25.36
CA GLN A 447 7.72 15.44 -26.36
C GLN A 447 7.47 14.03 -25.80
N HIS A 448 7.77 13.80 -24.52
CA HIS A 448 7.72 12.47 -23.92
C HIS A 448 6.46 12.19 -23.11
N PHE A 449 5.53 13.15 -22.98
CA PHE A 449 4.34 13.04 -22.14
C PHE A 449 3.54 11.76 -22.36
N ASP A 450 3.30 11.40 -23.63
CA ASP A 450 2.49 10.23 -24.00
C ASP A 450 3.28 8.92 -24.01
N THR A 451 4.62 9.00 -23.94
CA THR A 451 5.51 7.83 -24.05
C THR A 451 6.05 7.35 -22.70
N TYR A 452 6.19 8.26 -21.73
CA TYR A 452 6.70 7.94 -20.40
C TYR A 452 5.58 7.92 -19.36
N PRO A 453 5.67 7.02 -18.36
CA PRO A 453 4.77 7.08 -17.22
C PRO A 453 4.86 8.45 -16.55
N PHE A 454 3.73 8.98 -16.10
CA PHE A 454 3.68 10.29 -15.46
C PHE A 454 4.63 10.39 -14.26
N SER A 455 4.70 9.35 -13.43
CA SER A 455 5.63 9.26 -12.29
C SER A 455 7.10 9.41 -12.69
N ARG A 456 7.49 8.89 -13.87
CA ARG A 456 8.85 9.01 -14.42
C ARG A 456 9.12 10.44 -14.88
N LEU A 457 8.15 11.10 -15.53
CA LEU A 457 8.29 12.50 -15.95
C LEU A 457 8.46 13.42 -14.75
N LEU A 458 7.66 13.21 -13.70
CA LEU A 458 7.80 13.92 -12.43
C LEU A 458 9.21 13.73 -11.87
N GLN A 459 9.66 12.48 -11.79
CA GLN A 459 10.98 12.15 -11.27
C GLN A 459 12.11 12.83 -12.06
N ILE A 460 12.08 12.80 -13.39
CA ILE A 460 13.09 13.43 -14.25
C ILE A 460 13.12 14.95 -14.02
N ALA A 461 11.95 15.60 -14.04
CA ALA A 461 11.85 17.04 -13.80
C ALA A 461 12.42 17.45 -12.45
N GLU A 462 12.13 16.65 -11.43
CA GLU A 462 12.51 16.93 -10.06
C GLU A 462 13.99 16.74 -9.79
N TYR A 463 14.64 15.82 -10.50
CA TYR A 463 16.10 15.67 -10.44
C TYR A 463 16.85 16.63 -11.36
N ALA A 464 16.20 17.18 -12.38
CA ALA A 464 16.77 18.18 -13.26
C ALA A 464 16.87 19.57 -12.61
N ASN A 465 16.01 19.86 -11.62
CA ASN A 465 16.03 21.14 -10.91
C ASN A 465 17.24 21.26 -9.96
N ALA A 466 18.27 21.99 -10.40
CA ALA A 466 19.51 22.19 -9.66
C ALA A 466 19.33 22.96 -8.33
N ALA A 467 18.33 23.84 -8.24
CA ALA A 467 18.09 24.69 -7.07
C ALA A 467 17.63 23.91 -5.82
N ARG A 468 17.20 22.64 -5.98
CA ARG A 468 16.75 21.80 -4.87
C ARG A 468 17.81 21.49 -3.83
N SER A 469 19.07 21.37 -4.27
CA SER A 469 20.18 21.13 -3.33
C SER A 469 20.40 22.33 -2.41
N GLU A 470 20.09 23.53 -2.88
CA GLU A 470 20.24 24.79 -2.13
C GLU A 470 19.08 25.01 -1.14
N THR A 471 17.86 24.63 -1.52
CA THR A 471 16.66 24.80 -0.69
C THR A 471 16.34 23.60 0.21
N ALA A 472 17.07 22.49 0.06
CA ALA A 472 16.78 21.21 0.71
C ALA A 472 15.32 20.77 0.50
N ALA A 473 14.81 20.98 -0.72
CA ALA A 473 13.52 20.50 -1.19
C ALA A 473 13.69 19.12 -1.85
N TYR A 474 13.04 18.09 -1.31
CA TYR A 474 13.21 16.71 -1.74
C TYR A 474 12.05 16.23 -2.60
N PHE A 475 12.35 15.39 -3.60
CA PHE A 475 11.35 14.75 -4.44
C PHE A 475 10.48 13.79 -3.63
N THR A 476 9.20 14.12 -3.46
CA THR A 476 8.21 13.20 -2.88
C THR A 476 7.80 12.18 -3.92
N ARG A 477 8.29 10.95 -3.78
CA ARG A 477 7.91 9.83 -4.64
C ARG A 477 6.41 9.54 -4.57
N ILE A 478 5.88 8.93 -5.63
CA ILE A 478 4.44 8.70 -5.76
C ILE A 478 3.88 7.73 -4.71
N ASP A 479 4.66 6.76 -4.23
CA ASP A 479 4.28 5.85 -3.14
C ASP A 479 4.08 6.57 -1.81
N ILE A 480 4.95 7.54 -1.50
CA ILE A 480 4.86 8.38 -0.28
C ILE A 480 3.66 9.31 -0.37
N ALA A 481 3.48 9.95 -1.53
CA ALA A 481 2.34 10.81 -1.78
C ALA A 481 1.03 10.01 -1.69
N PHE A 482 1.00 8.78 -2.23
CA PHE A 482 -0.14 7.87 -2.12
C PHE A 482 -0.45 7.52 -0.67
N GLY A 483 0.55 7.11 0.12
CA GLY A 483 0.35 6.75 1.54
C GLY A 483 -0.31 7.88 2.33
N LEU A 484 0.17 9.12 2.14
CA LEU A 484 -0.40 10.29 2.80
C LEU A 484 -1.82 10.62 2.29
N VAL A 485 -2.01 10.68 0.97
CA VAL A 485 -3.32 11.00 0.36
C VAL A 485 -4.37 9.96 0.73
N ASN A 486 -4.01 8.68 0.70
CA ASN A 486 -4.92 7.59 1.03
C ASN A 486 -5.43 7.69 2.47
N ALA A 487 -4.58 8.11 3.41
CA ALA A 487 -4.94 8.31 4.82
C ALA A 487 -5.75 9.58 5.13
N LEU A 488 -5.92 10.51 4.17
CA LEU A 488 -6.73 11.72 4.35
C LEU A 488 -8.22 11.40 4.56
N PRO A 489 -8.98 12.27 5.24
CA PRO A 489 -10.43 12.13 5.33
C PRO A 489 -11.13 12.29 3.97
N ASP A 490 -12.29 11.63 3.82
CA ASP A 490 -13.12 11.69 2.60
C ASP A 490 -13.94 13.00 2.49
N PHE A 491 -14.01 13.80 3.56
CA PHE A 491 -14.85 14.98 3.66
C PHE A 491 -16.32 14.74 3.22
N LYS A 492 -16.94 13.64 3.70
CA LYS A 492 -18.27 13.16 3.25
C LYS A 492 -19.39 14.20 3.28
N LYS A 493 -19.31 15.20 4.17
CA LYS A 493 -20.31 16.28 4.32
C LYS A 493 -20.08 17.47 3.38
N LYS A 494 -19.01 17.47 2.58
CA LYS A 494 -18.65 18.56 1.68
C LYS A 494 -18.73 18.11 0.22
N LYS A 495 -19.44 18.91 -0.58
CA LYS A 495 -19.54 18.77 -2.03
C LYS A 495 -18.40 19.47 -2.77
N ASN A 496 -17.92 20.57 -2.18
CA ASN A 496 -16.83 21.38 -2.73
C ASN A 496 -15.66 21.38 -1.75
N LEU A 497 -14.45 21.35 -2.28
CA LEU A 497 -13.22 21.44 -1.48
C LEU A 497 -12.31 22.55 -2.00
N ARG A 498 -11.58 23.20 -1.07
CA ARG A 498 -10.44 24.08 -1.36
C ARG A 498 -9.21 23.53 -0.65
N ILE A 499 -8.19 23.18 -1.44
CA ILE A 499 -6.98 22.50 -0.98
C ILE A 499 -5.78 23.40 -1.26
N LEU A 500 -4.92 23.59 -0.27
CA LEU A 500 -3.66 24.31 -0.40
C LEU A 500 -2.48 23.34 -0.46
N GLU A 501 -1.62 23.51 -1.45
CA GLU A 501 -0.27 22.95 -1.43
C GLU A 501 0.76 24.10 -1.31
N PRO A 502 1.45 24.22 -0.15
CA PRO A 502 2.25 25.40 0.16
C PRO A 502 3.67 25.41 -0.45
N SER A 503 4.10 24.31 -1.06
CA SER A 503 5.40 24.16 -1.72
C SER A 503 5.27 23.13 -2.84
N VAL A 504 4.48 23.48 -3.86
CA VAL A 504 3.96 22.51 -4.84
C VAL A 504 5.03 21.84 -5.69
N GLY A 505 6.15 22.52 -5.95
CA GLY A 505 7.10 22.10 -6.96
C GLY A 505 6.38 21.86 -8.28
N ILE A 506 6.36 20.60 -8.73
CA ILE A 506 5.69 20.18 -9.96
C ILE A 506 4.40 19.37 -9.74
N GLY A 507 3.89 19.32 -8.50
CA GLY A 507 2.53 18.85 -8.20
C GLY A 507 2.36 17.34 -8.02
N ASN A 508 3.29 16.66 -7.36
CA ASN A 508 3.24 15.19 -7.18
C ASN A 508 1.98 14.69 -6.46
N PHE A 509 1.39 15.50 -5.57
CA PHE A 509 0.16 15.16 -4.85
C PHE A 509 -1.10 15.33 -5.69
N ILE A 510 -1.08 16.21 -6.70
CA ILE A 510 -2.27 16.68 -7.40
C ILE A 510 -3.04 15.58 -8.14
N PRO A 511 -2.40 14.69 -8.93
CA PRO A 511 -3.13 13.61 -9.59
C PRO A 511 -3.80 12.65 -8.60
N LEU A 512 -3.16 12.40 -7.45
CA LEU A 512 -3.68 11.50 -6.41
C LEU A 512 -4.85 12.14 -5.66
N LEU A 513 -4.76 13.44 -5.35
CA LEU A 513 -5.86 14.21 -4.74
C LEU A 513 -7.06 14.29 -5.69
N ALA A 514 -6.82 14.50 -6.98
CA ALA A 514 -7.89 14.50 -7.99
C ALA A 514 -8.59 13.15 -8.09
N LYS A 515 -7.84 12.03 -8.03
CA LYS A 515 -8.41 10.67 -7.97
C LYS A 515 -9.20 10.45 -6.67
N LYS A 516 -8.65 10.84 -5.51
CA LYS A 516 -9.29 10.65 -4.19
C LYS A 516 -10.61 11.41 -4.09
N TYR A 517 -10.64 12.65 -4.55
CA TYR A 517 -11.79 13.55 -4.44
C TYR A 517 -12.59 13.64 -5.75
N ALA A 518 -12.56 12.58 -6.56
CA ALA A 518 -13.33 12.50 -7.79
C ALA A 518 -14.85 12.47 -7.54
N ASP A 519 -15.31 12.16 -6.33
CA ASP A 519 -16.71 12.19 -5.92
C ASP A 519 -17.25 13.61 -5.67
N LYS A 520 -16.36 14.61 -5.57
CA LYS A 520 -16.73 16.00 -5.31
C LYS A 520 -17.28 16.70 -6.56
N GLU A 521 -18.19 17.63 -6.34
CA GLU A 521 -18.77 18.48 -7.39
C GLU A 521 -17.73 19.48 -7.90
N LYS A 522 -16.91 20.03 -7.00
CA LYS A 522 -15.84 20.97 -7.33
C LYS A 522 -14.65 20.87 -6.37
N VAL A 523 -13.43 20.96 -6.88
CA VAL A 523 -12.21 21.04 -6.06
C VAL A 523 -11.32 22.16 -6.58
N ILE A 524 -10.97 23.10 -5.70
CA ILE A 524 -10.10 24.23 -6.00
C ILE A 524 -8.74 23.96 -5.35
N PHE A 525 -7.68 23.99 -6.13
CA PHE A 525 -6.31 23.88 -5.68
C PHE A 525 -5.63 25.25 -5.70
N ASP A 526 -5.16 25.72 -4.55
CA ASP A 526 -4.23 26.84 -4.46
C ASP A 526 -2.82 26.26 -4.34
N LEU A 527 -1.99 26.51 -5.35
CA LEU A 527 -0.68 25.87 -5.54
C LEU A 527 0.41 26.93 -5.41
N VAL A 528 1.14 26.91 -4.31
CA VAL A 528 2.13 27.94 -3.96
C VAL A 528 3.54 27.39 -4.13
N ASP A 529 4.39 28.13 -4.86
CA ASP A 529 5.83 27.88 -4.87
C ASP A 529 6.61 29.19 -5.08
N ILE A 530 7.87 29.20 -4.65
CA ILE A 530 8.82 30.30 -4.86
C ILE A 530 9.56 30.16 -6.19
N ASP A 531 9.61 28.96 -6.78
CA ASP A 531 10.30 28.70 -8.03
C ASP A 531 9.36 28.81 -9.23
N SER A 532 9.43 29.95 -9.92
CA SER A 532 8.68 30.18 -11.16
C SER A 532 8.90 29.12 -12.24
N ASN A 533 10.07 28.48 -12.33
CA ASN A 533 10.32 27.44 -13.33
C ASN A 533 9.52 26.18 -13.02
N SER A 534 9.48 25.79 -11.75
CA SER A 534 8.66 24.67 -11.27
C SER A 534 7.17 24.92 -11.52
N LEU A 535 6.69 26.15 -11.28
CA LEU A 535 5.29 26.53 -11.55
C LEU A 535 4.94 26.53 -13.05
N ASN A 536 5.85 26.96 -13.91
CA ASN A 536 5.65 26.91 -15.37
C ASN A 536 5.54 25.45 -15.85
N LEU A 537 6.36 24.56 -15.30
CA LEU A 537 6.34 23.14 -15.64
C LEU A 537 5.10 22.44 -15.09
N LEU A 538 4.72 22.72 -13.85
CA LEU A 538 3.45 22.31 -13.26
C LEU A 538 2.27 22.69 -14.15
N SER A 539 2.22 23.93 -14.64
CA SER A 539 1.15 24.40 -15.53
C SER A 539 1.07 23.58 -16.83
N LEU A 540 2.21 23.22 -17.42
CA LEU A 540 2.25 22.32 -18.59
C LEU A 540 1.70 20.93 -18.24
N LEU A 541 2.16 20.35 -17.12
CA LEU A 541 1.75 19.01 -16.69
C LEU A 541 0.25 18.95 -16.40
N LEU A 542 -0.31 19.92 -15.68
CA LEU A 542 -1.75 20.00 -15.38
C LEU A 542 -2.60 20.12 -16.65
N LYS A 543 -2.15 20.95 -17.61
CA LYS A 543 -2.82 21.07 -18.91
C LYS A 543 -2.84 19.74 -19.67
N LYS A 544 -1.73 19.00 -19.65
CA LYS A 544 -1.61 17.71 -20.34
C LYS A 544 -2.38 16.57 -19.63
N LEU A 545 -2.45 16.59 -18.30
CA LEU A 545 -3.23 15.62 -17.52
C LEU A 545 -4.75 15.72 -17.79
N ASN A 546 -5.24 16.90 -18.15
CA ASN A 546 -6.65 17.15 -18.49
C ASN A 546 -7.64 16.54 -17.47
N LEU A 547 -7.50 16.93 -16.20
CA LEU A 547 -8.27 16.36 -15.09
C LEU A 547 -9.78 16.70 -15.11
N GLY A 548 -10.21 17.60 -16.00
CA GLY A 548 -11.59 18.04 -16.18
C GLY A 548 -11.91 19.36 -15.45
N SER A 549 -12.98 20.03 -15.89
CA SER A 549 -13.32 21.40 -15.46
C SER A 549 -13.74 21.55 -14.00
N LYS A 550 -14.05 20.45 -13.30
CA LYS A 550 -14.38 20.48 -11.87
C LYS A 550 -13.17 20.71 -10.96
N PHE A 551 -11.97 20.50 -11.48
CA PHE A 551 -10.71 20.76 -10.78
C PHE A 551 -10.16 22.11 -11.25
N GLU A 552 -10.15 23.10 -10.37
CA GLU A 552 -9.61 24.43 -10.64
C GLU A 552 -8.22 24.58 -10.01
N PHE A 553 -7.29 25.23 -10.70
CA PHE A 553 -5.92 25.38 -10.27
C PHE A 553 -5.53 26.85 -10.26
N ASN A 554 -5.25 27.39 -9.08
CA ASN A 554 -4.72 28.73 -8.87
C ASN A 554 -3.22 28.63 -8.59
N ILE A 555 -2.41 29.06 -9.56
CA ILE A 555 -0.95 29.04 -9.46
C ILE A 555 -0.46 30.33 -8.80
N ILE A 556 0.24 30.23 -7.67
CA ILE A 556 0.64 31.36 -6.83
C ILE A 556 2.17 31.37 -6.70
N HIS A 557 2.81 32.30 -7.38
CA HIS A 557 4.26 32.51 -7.29
C HIS A 557 4.61 33.45 -6.13
N GLN A 558 4.73 32.91 -4.92
CA GLN A 558 5.04 33.65 -3.69
C GLN A 558 5.78 32.76 -2.67
N ASP A 559 6.50 33.37 -1.74
CA ASP A 559 6.97 32.65 -0.54
C ASP A 559 5.79 32.35 0.37
N PHE A 560 5.47 31.06 0.54
CA PHE A 560 4.38 30.61 1.39
C PHE A 560 4.43 31.21 2.79
N LEU A 561 5.60 31.38 3.41
CA LEU A 561 5.68 31.89 4.78
C LEU A 561 5.27 33.37 4.86
N THR A 562 5.49 34.15 3.80
CA THR A 562 5.12 35.58 3.74
C THR A 562 3.84 35.87 2.97
N ALA A 563 3.35 34.92 2.17
CA ALA A 563 2.18 35.07 1.32
C ALA A 563 0.91 35.38 2.12
N THR A 564 0.08 36.27 1.60
CA THR A 564 -1.28 36.48 2.10
C THR A 564 -2.22 35.57 1.32
N LEU A 565 -2.77 34.57 2.01
CA LEU A 565 -3.62 33.55 1.42
C LEU A 565 -5.04 33.64 2.02
N PRO A 566 -6.07 33.15 1.31
CA PRO A 566 -7.39 32.94 1.88
C PRO A 566 -7.33 32.18 3.21
N GLU A 567 -8.21 32.53 4.13
CA GLU A 567 -8.44 31.75 5.34
C GLU A 567 -9.42 30.60 5.04
N ASN A 568 -9.40 29.55 5.87
CA ASN A 568 -10.35 28.42 5.86
C ASN A 568 -10.21 27.43 4.69
N TYR A 569 -9.00 26.97 4.43
CA TYR A 569 -8.81 25.79 3.58
C TYR A 569 -9.42 24.54 4.23
N ASP A 570 -9.90 23.62 3.40
CA ASP A 570 -10.37 22.32 3.86
C ASP A 570 -9.21 21.37 4.16
N LEU A 571 -8.11 21.52 3.41
CA LEU A 571 -6.91 20.72 3.53
C LEU A 571 -5.69 21.55 3.19
N VAL A 572 -4.64 21.45 4.00
CA VAL A 572 -3.27 21.84 3.61
C VAL A 572 -2.44 20.57 3.53
N ILE A 573 -1.81 20.30 2.39
CA ILE A 573 -0.99 19.10 2.17
C ILE A 573 0.29 19.43 1.41
N GLY A 574 1.39 18.75 1.72
CA GLY A 574 2.62 18.88 0.92
C GLY A 574 3.89 18.38 1.61
N ASN A 575 5.03 18.63 0.96
CA ASN A 575 6.37 18.36 1.47
C ASN A 575 7.16 19.68 1.60
N PRO A 576 7.13 20.35 2.77
CA PRO A 576 7.87 21.59 2.98
C PRO A 576 9.40 21.41 2.84
N PRO A 577 10.16 22.48 2.53
CA PRO A 577 11.63 22.43 2.51
C PRO A 577 12.24 22.13 3.88
N TYR A 578 13.29 21.31 3.95
CA TYR A 578 13.90 20.87 5.21
C TYR A 578 15.08 21.75 5.66
N GLY A 579 15.38 22.80 4.90
CA GLY A 579 16.50 23.70 5.17
C GLY A 579 16.36 24.47 6.49
N LYS A 580 17.50 25.00 6.95
CA LYS A 580 17.56 25.98 8.05
C LYS A 580 17.83 27.36 7.49
N VAL A 581 17.09 28.35 7.97
CA VAL A 581 17.34 29.75 7.67
C VAL A 581 18.54 30.22 8.48
N LYS A 582 19.53 30.83 7.84
CA LYS A 582 20.74 31.32 8.51
C LYS A 582 20.38 32.43 9.50
N ALA A 583 21.09 32.51 10.62
CA ALA A 583 20.87 33.56 11.63
C ALA A 583 21.05 34.99 11.07
N SER A 584 21.87 35.15 10.02
CA SER A 584 22.11 36.41 9.33
C SER A 584 21.05 36.76 8.28
N ASP A 585 20.12 35.86 7.99
CA ASP A 585 19.09 36.06 6.97
C ASP A 585 18.00 37.00 7.49
N LYS A 586 17.67 38.02 6.69
CA LYS A 586 16.65 39.02 7.03
C LYS A 586 15.25 38.40 7.13
N ASN A 587 15.00 37.32 6.40
CA ASN A 587 13.70 36.64 6.41
C ASN A 587 13.44 35.88 7.72
N LEU A 588 14.47 35.51 8.49
CA LEU A 588 14.29 34.79 9.75
C LEU A 588 13.43 35.58 10.75
N ALA A 589 13.66 36.90 10.85
CA ALA A 589 12.87 37.76 11.72
C ALA A 589 11.40 37.82 11.27
N LEU A 590 11.16 37.84 9.96
CA LEU A 590 9.83 37.85 9.37
C LEU A 590 9.08 36.53 9.62
N TYR A 591 9.74 35.39 9.40
CA TYR A 591 9.16 34.07 9.66
C TYR A 591 8.81 33.89 11.14
N ARG A 592 9.69 34.34 12.06
CA ARG A 592 9.44 34.29 13.50
C ARG A 592 8.31 35.20 13.99
N LYS A 593 7.97 36.25 13.24
CA LYS A 593 6.91 37.20 13.65
C LYS A 593 5.56 36.49 13.81
N ASN A 594 5.25 35.56 12.90
CA ASN A 594 3.97 34.84 12.84
C ASN A 594 4.07 33.39 13.33
N ALA A 595 5.28 32.91 13.65
CA ALA A 595 5.50 31.57 14.17
C ALA A 595 5.18 31.49 15.68
N THR A 596 4.68 30.34 16.10
CA THR A 596 4.52 29.99 17.51
C THR A 596 5.86 29.50 18.06
N ASN A 597 6.55 28.62 17.33
CA ASN A 597 7.91 28.21 17.68
C ASN A 597 8.91 29.25 17.17
N LYS A 598 9.26 30.22 18.01
CA LYS A 598 10.21 31.30 17.66
C LYS A 598 11.68 30.89 17.79
N ASP A 599 11.97 29.81 18.50
CA ASP A 599 13.33 29.36 18.78
C ASP A 599 13.93 28.57 17.60
N THR A 600 13.08 28.00 16.74
CA THR A 600 13.52 27.28 15.56
C THR A 600 14.15 28.19 14.49
N GLN A 601 14.95 27.56 13.64
CA GLN A 601 15.43 28.11 12.37
C GLN A 601 15.03 27.20 11.19
N ASN A 602 14.31 26.10 11.47
CA ASN A 602 13.95 25.11 10.47
C ASN A 602 12.71 25.58 9.68
N ILE A 603 12.83 25.62 8.35
CA ILE A 603 11.77 26.08 7.44
C ILE A 603 10.50 25.24 7.62
N PHE A 604 10.62 23.91 7.62
CA PHE A 604 9.47 23.02 7.76
C PHE A 604 8.66 23.27 9.05
N SER A 605 9.30 23.73 10.13
CA SER A 605 8.62 24.06 11.39
C SER A 605 7.74 25.30 11.23
N PHE A 606 8.21 26.33 10.52
CA PHE A 606 7.41 27.50 10.19
C PHE A 606 6.26 27.15 9.24
N PHE A 607 6.48 26.19 8.34
CA PHE A 607 5.42 25.69 7.46
C PHE A 607 4.30 24.99 8.25
N ILE A 608 4.65 24.14 9.23
CA ILE A 608 3.66 23.52 10.13
C ILE A 608 2.85 24.60 10.84
N ASP A 609 3.51 25.58 11.45
CA ASP A 609 2.85 26.66 12.20
C ASP A 609 1.83 27.40 11.33
N LYS A 610 2.24 27.85 10.14
CA LYS A 610 1.33 28.58 9.24
C LYS A 610 0.21 27.68 8.71
N ALA A 611 0.51 26.44 8.32
CA ALA A 611 -0.49 25.49 7.82
C ALA A 611 -1.62 25.25 8.84
N LEU A 612 -1.28 25.10 10.13
CA LEU A 612 -2.23 24.91 11.22
C LEU A 612 -3.14 26.12 11.47
N THR A 613 -2.75 27.33 11.02
CA THR A 613 -3.62 28.52 11.06
C THR A 613 -4.57 28.60 9.87
N LEU A 614 -4.22 27.97 8.75
CA LEU A 614 -4.95 28.08 7.47
C LEU A 614 -6.00 26.98 7.29
N SER A 615 -5.84 25.82 7.92
CA SER A 615 -6.74 24.68 7.80
C SER A 615 -6.90 23.91 9.10
N LYS A 616 -8.08 23.31 9.26
CA LYS A 616 -8.37 22.34 10.33
C LYS A 616 -7.76 20.96 10.06
N THR A 617 -7.52 20.63 8.80
CA THR A 617 -6.89 19.37 8.39
C THR A 617 -5.58 19.68 7.69
N VAL A 618 -4.47 19.22 8.27
CA VAL A 618 -3.10 19.46 7.77
C VAL A 618 -2.37 18.13 7.66
N ALA A 619 -1.74 17.89 6.51
CA ALA A 619 -1.02 16.67 6.20
C ALA A 619 0.35 16.98 5.59
N LEU A 620 1.45 16.81 6.32
CA LEU A 620 2.78 17.21 5.84
C LEU A 620 3.81 16.09 5.95
N VAL A 621 4.72 16.04 4.97
CA VAL A 621 5.92 15.20 4.99
C VAL A 621 7.09 16.01 5.57
N VAL A 622 7.65 15.60 6.70
CA VAL A 622 8.62 16.39 7.47
C VAL A 622 9.76 15.53 8.02
N PRO A 623 10.90 16.13 8.41
CA PRO A 623 11.95 15.41 9.10
C PRO A 623 11.43 14.76 10.39
N LYS A 624 11.82 13.51 10.62
CA LYS A 624 11.51 12.74 11.83
C LYS A 624 11.97 13.44 13.10
N SER A 625 12.97 14.33 13.01
CA SER A 625 13.46 15.12 14.14
C SER A 625 12.35 15.88 14.89
N VAL A 626 11.24 16.20 14.24
CA VAL A 626 10.08 16.84 14.89
C VAL A 626 9.57 16.05 16.10
N ILE A 627 9.67 14.72 16.09
CA ILE A 627 9.12 13.87 17.15
C ILE A 627 10.01 13.79 18.39
N ASN A 628 11.33 14.02 18.26
CA ASN A 628 12.30 13.77 19.32
C ASN A 628 13.27 14.91 19.64
N ALA A 629 13.56 15.82 18.69
CA ALA A 629 14.54 16.87 18.96
C ALA A 629 13.97 17.94 19.92
N PRO A 630 14.81 18.46 20.85
CA PRO A 630 14.40 19.49 21.82
C PRO A 630 13.77 20.72 21.16
N GLU A 631 14.35 21.17 20.03
CA GLU A 631 13.95 22.40 19.33
C GLU A 631 12.49 22.41 18.83
N PHE A 632 11.82 21.24 18.79
CA PHE A 632 10.45 21.09 18.30
C PHE A 632 9.42 20.81 19.40
N GLN A 633 9.74 21.03 20.68
CA GLN A 633 8.79 20.81 21.77
C GLN A 633 7.51 21.64 21.62
N ILE A 634 7.64 22.93 21.27
CA ILE A 634 6.49 23.82 21.03
C ILE A 634 5.67 23.32 19.83
N THR A 635 6.35 22.95 18.74
CA THR A 635 5.70 22.40 17.53
C THR A 635 4.93 21.12 17.81
N ARG A 636 5.48 20.20 18.63
CA ARG A 636 4.76 18.99 19.07
C ARG A 636 3.51 19.34 19.87
N GLN A 637 3.57 20.33 20.76
CA GLN A 637 2.40 20.75 21.52
C GLN A 637 1.29 21.28 20.62
N GLN A 638 1.65 22.07 19.60
CA GLN A 638 0.68 22.55 18.61
C GLN A 638 0.05 21.40 17.82
N LEU A 639 0.82 20.38 17.44
CA LEU A 639 0.30 19.20 16.75
C LEU A 639 -0.65 18.37 17.62
N ILE A 640 -0.39 18.26 18.94
CA ILE A 640 -1.33 17.65 19.89
C ILE A 640 -2.63 18.46 19.94
N THR A 641 -2.55 19.79 20.08
CA THR A 641 -3.72 20.68 20.07
C THR A 641 -4.48 20.61 18.74
N ALA A 642 -3.76 20.44 17.64
CA ALA A 642 -4.32 20.26 16.30
C ALA A 642 -4.85 18.84 16.04
N ASN A 643 -4.86 17.98 17.05
CA ASN A 643 -5.38 16.61 16.98
C ASN A 643 -4.65 15.73 15.94
N ILE A 644 -3.31 15.63 16.04
CA ILE A 644 -2.50 14.69 15.26
C ILE A 644 -2.97 13.24 15.45
N ASN A 645 -3.50 12.61 14.41
CA ASN A 645 -4.15 11.30 14.47
C ASN A 645 -3.50 10.24 13.58
N ARG A 646 -2.50 10.61 12.76
CA ARG A 646 -1.71 9.69 11.94
C ARG A 646 -0.25 10.10 11.91
N ILE A 647 0.65 9.12 12.03
CA ILE A 647 2.07 9.26 11.66
C ILE A 647 2.43 8.08 10.75
N ILE A 648 3.12 8.37 9.65
CA ILE A 648 3.73 7.38 8.76
C ILE A 648 5.25 7.57 8.83
N ASP A 649 5.97 6.61 9.39
CA ASP A 649 7.42 6.66 9.55
C ASP A 649 8.13 5.91 8.42
N TYR A 650 8.79 6.68 7.57
CA TYR A 650 9.57 6.16 6.44
C TYR A 650 11.04 5.88 6.81
N GLY A 651 11.52 6.34 7.98
CA GLY A 651 12.94 6.33 8.29
C GLY A 651 13.77 6.99 7.19
N GLU A 652 14.89 6.39 6.81
CA GLU A 652 15.71 6.83 5.66
C GLU A 652 15.17 6.37 4.29
N LYS A 653 14.09 5.57 4.27
CA LYS A 653 13.57 4.98 3.02
C LYS A 653 12.79 5.98 2.15
N ALA A 654 12.44 7.15 2.69
CA ALA A 654 11.66 8.16 1.96
C ALA A 654 12.40 8.71 0.73
N PHE A 655 13.67 9.07 0.88
CA PHE A 655 14.43 9.77 -0.15
C PHE A 655 15.74 9.03 -0.46
N LYS A 656 15.81 8.42 -1.64
CA LYS A 656 16.97 7.63 -2.07
C LYS A 656 18.24 8.50 -2.13
N GLY A 657 19.29 8.06 -1.44
CA GLY A 657 20.59 8.75 -1.40
C GLY A 657 20.68 9.91 -0.41
N VAL A 658 19.60 10.22 0.32
CA VAL A 658 19.56 11.29 1.32
C VAL A 658 19.57 10.66 2.71
N LYS A 659 20.52 11.06 3.57
CA LYS A 659 20.66 10.55 4.95
C LYS A 659 19.79 11.35 5.92
N ILE A 660 18.50 11.45 5.63
CA ILE A 660 17.52 12.14 6.48
C ILE A 660 16.39 11.17 6.80
N GLU A 661 16.04 11.11 8.07
CA GLU A 661 14.89 10.34 8.53
C GLU A 661 13.63 11.17 8.37
N THR A 662 12.58 10.60 7.78
CA THR A 662 11.38 11.32 7.38
C THR A 662 10.12 10.64 7.90
N ILE A 663 9.15 11.45 8.31
CA ILE A 663 7.79 11.01 8.61
C ILE A 663 6.80 11.81 7.76
N ALA A 664 5.59 11.31 7.62
CA ALA A 664 4.42 12.13 7.32
C ALA A 664 3.48 12.12 8.52
N PHE A 665 2.70 13.18 8.70
CA PHE A 665 1.64 13.22 9.71
C PHE A 665 0.34 13.76 9.14
N ILE A 666 -0.77 13.44 9.82
CA ILE A 666 -2.06 14.10 9.63
C ILE A 666 -2.53 14.64 10.98
N ALA A 667 -2.88 15.92 11.01
CA ALA A 667 -3.55 16.59 12.12
C ALA A 667 -4.92 17.07 11.66
N ASP A 668 -5.97 16.65 12.35
CA ASP A 668 -7.34 16.92 11.95
C ASP A 668 -8.20 17.40 13.14
N GLN A 669 -8.36 18.72 13.24
CA GLN A 669 -9.15 19.39 14.27
C GLN A 669 -10.67 19.19 14.10
N THR A 670 -11.12 18.57 13.00
CA THR A 670 -12.54 18.27 12.80
C THR A 670 -13.00 17.06 13.62
N ASP A 671 -12.07 16.20 14.05
CA ASP A 671 -12.30 14.96 14.78
C ASP A 671 -11.87 15.06 16.26
N LYS A 672 -12.42 16.05 16.98
CA LYS A 672 -11.93 16.44 18.32
C LYS A 672 -12.01 15.35 19.39
N ASP A 673 -12.91 14.38 19.24
CA ASP A 673 -13.16 13.35 20.23
C ASP A 673 -12.22 12.14 20.07
N ASN A 674 -11.52 12.04 18.95
CA ASN A 674 -10.63 10.93 18.67
C ASN A 674 -9.40 10.95 19.59
N GLN A 675 -9.36 10.06 20.57
CA GLN A 675 -8.22 9.91 21.48
C GLN A 675 -7.11 9.00 20.93
N HIS A 676 -7.28 8.43 19.73
CA HIS A 676 -6.36 7.47 19.15
C HIS A 676 -5.49 8.10 18.07
N ILE A 677 -4.35 7.46 17.82
CA ILE A 677 -3.44 7.74 16.73
C ILE A 677 -3.07 6.42 16.06
N THR A 678 -2.97 6.45 14.73
CA THR A 678 -2.40 5.33 13.98
C THR A 678 -0.95 5.64 13.62
N ILE A 679 -0.06 4.68 13.90
CA ILE A 679 1.36 4.72 13.53
C ILE A 679 1.61 3.64 12.47
N GLU A 680 2.05 4.05 11.30
CA GLU A 680 2.46 3.17 10.22
C GLU A 680 3.98 3.23 10.08
N SER A 681 4.66 2.08 10.12
CA SER A 681 6.11 2.00 10.05
C SER A 681 6.57 1.24 8.81
N HIS A 682 7.33 1.92 7.96
CA HIS A 682 8.08 1.26 6.87
C HIS A 682 9.41 0.66 7.36
N ILE A 683 9.77 0.89 8.63
CA ILE A 683 10.99 0.35 9.25
C ILE A 683 10.70 -1.02 9.85
N GLN A 684 9.61 -1.13 10.61
CA GLN A 684 9.16 -2.35 11.27
C GLN A 684 8.09 -3.10 10.46
N GLU A 685 7.62 -2.53 9.35
CA GLU A 685 6.58 -3.13 8.48
C GLU A 685 5.28 -3.40 9.24
N THR A 686 4.90 -2.44 10.10
CA THR A 686 3.72 -2.51 10.99
C THR A 686 2.76 -1.35 10.77
N LEU A 687 1.49 -1.58 11.15
CA LEU A 687 0.48 -0.54 11.30
C LEU A 687 -0.24 -0.78 12.63
N ILE A 688 -0.09 0.14 13.57
CA ILE A 688 -0.60 0.02 14.94
C ILE A 688 -1.48 1.22 15.28
N GLN A 689 -2.55 0.98 16.03
CA GLN A 689 -3.41 2.04 16.55
C GLN A 689 -3.45 1.96 18.07
N ASN A 690 -3.26 3.10 18.74
CA ASN A 690 -3.33 3.18 20.20
C ASN A 690 -3.73 4.59 20.65
N CYS A 691 -3.96 4.77 21.95
CA CYS A 691 -4.26 6.07 22.55
C CYS A 691 -3.07 7.04 22.39
N LYS A 692 -3.35 8.30 22.05
CA LYS A 692 -2.35 9.38 21.95
C LYS A 692 -1.51 9.51 23.21
N ASN A 693 -2.15 9.45 24.39
CA ASN A 693 -1.48 9.57 25.68
C ASN A 693 -0.46 8.45 25.94
N TYR A 694 -0.59 7.31 25.26
CA TYR A 694 0.38 6.22 25.37
C TYR A 694 1.70 6.59 24.69
N PHE A 695 1.65 7.08 23.43
CA PHE A 695 2.84 7.44 22.66
C PHE A 695 3.38 8.84 22.98
N PHE A 696 2.52 9.77 23.42
CA PHE A 696 2.83 11.16 23.71
C PHE A 696 2.89 11.47 25.21
N SER A 697 3.16 10.45 26.03
CA SER A 697 3.21 10.59 27.48
C SER A 697 4.29 11.58 27.95
N ASP A 698 3.91 12.49 28.86
CA ASP A 698 4.83 13.44 29.51
C ASP A 698 5.84 12.77 30.47
N ASN A 699 5.70 11.46 30.71
CA ASN A 699 6.67 10.68 31.49
C ASN A 699 8.02 10.52 30.76
N PHE A 700 8.05 10.79 29.45
CA PHE A 700 9.23 10.68 28.61
C PHE A 700 9.56 12.03 27.95
N PRO A 701 10.83 12.30 27.63
CA PRO A 701 11.28 13.61 27.12
C PRO A 701 10.76 13.95 25.72
N TYR A 702 10.20 12.98 25.00
CA TYR A 702 9.65 13.14 23.65
C TYR A 702 8.74 11.96 23.28
N TRP A 703 8.06 12.06 22.13
CA TRP A 703 7.12 11.05 21.66
C TRP A 703 7.83 9.72 21.37
N LEU A 704 7.25 8.61 21.83
CA LEU A 704 7.76 7.26 21.63
C LEU A 704 6.80 6.47 20.75
N ILE A 705 6.85 6.67 19.43
CA ILE A 705 5.89 6.08 18.47
C ILE A 705 6.02 4.55 18.30
N TYR A 706 7.09 3.96 18.85
CA TYR A 706 7.32 2.50 18.88
C TYR A 706 7.15 1.89 20.29
N ARG A 707 6.66 2.66 21.26
CA ARG A 707 6.42 2.19 22.62
C ARG A 707 5.53 0.95 22.60
N ASN A 708 5.90 -0.07 23.37
CA ASN A 708 5.16 -1.31 23.48
C ASN A 708 5.25 -1.87 24.92
N SER A 709 4.58 -2.98 25.17
CA SER A 709 4.53 -3.62 26.49
C SER A 709 5.92 -4.04 27.01
N GLU A 710 6.81 -4.52 26.14
CA GLU A 710 8.18 -4.89 26.50
C GLU A 710 8.98 -3.67 26.97
N PHE A 711 8.88 -2.55 26.25
CA PHE A 711 9.48 -1.28 26.66
C PHE A 711 8.97 -0.84 28.03
N ASP A 712 7.66 -0.95 28.28
CA ASP A 712 7.04 -0.56 29.56
C ASP A 712 7.54 -1.41 30.73
N GLN A 713 7.65 -2.73 30.54
CA GLN A 713 8.18 -3.64 31.55
C GLN A 713 9.62 -3.29 31.94
N ILE A 714 10.46 -2.94 30.97
CA ILE A 714 11.84 -2.53 31.23
C ILE A 714 11.88 -1.14 31.86
N ALA A 715 11.07 -0.20 31.37
CA ALA A 715 10.97 1.14 31.92
C ALA A 715 10.59 1.16 33.41
N GLN A 716 9.72 0.25 33.85
CA GLN A 716 9.34 0.12 35.25
C GLN A 716 10.51 -0.29 36.15
N LYS A 717 11.48 -1.04 35.64
CA LYS A 717 12.69 -1.46 36.37
C LYS A 717 13.73 -0.35 36.50
N LEU A 718 13.58 0.77 35.77
CA LEU A 718 14.60 1.81 35.65
C LEU A 718 14.22 3.10 36.39
N GLU A 719 15.19 3.68 37.10
CA GLU A 719 15.18 5.07 37.55
C GLU A 719 15.79 5.96 36.45
N PHE A 720 14.94 6.75 35.78
CA PHE A 720 15.34 7.61 34.67
C PHE A 720 15.90 8.97 35.12
N ASN A 721 16.43 9.72 34.15
CA ASN A 721 16.86 11.11 34.33
C ASN A 721 18.00 11.30 35.36
N VAL A 722 18.85 10.29 35.52
CA VAL A 722 19.94 10.29 36.51
C VAL A 722 21.24 10.93 35.99
N PHE A 723 21.43 10.98 34.66
CA PHE A 723 22.62 11.53 34.03
C PHE A 723 22.38 12.86 33.31
N GLN A 724 23.44 13.65 33.20
CA GLN A 724 23.61 14.69 32.19
C GLN A 724 24.74 14.28 31.24
N SER A 725 24.60 14.63 29.97
CA SER A 725 25.55 14.30 28.90
C SER A 725 26.42 15.49 28.52
N PHE A 726 27.65 15.19 28.16
CA PHE A 726 28.59 16.11 27.51
C PHE A 726 29.22 15.42 26.32
N ARG A 727 29.40 16.17 25.22
CA ARG A 727 30.04 15.69 24.01
C ARG A 727 30.90 16.80 23.44
N ASP A 728 32.19 16.55 23.34
CA ASP A 728 33.13 17.50 22.75
C ASP A 728 33.23 17.28 21.24
N ARG A 729 32.95 18.30 20.44
CA ARG A 729 33.08 18.24 18.96
C ARG A 729 34.34 18.94 18.45
N GLN A 730 35.16 19.48 19.34
CA GLN A 730 36.37 20.25 19.00
C GLN A 730 37.52 19.33 18.57
N ILE A 731 37.61 18.12 19.12
CA ILE A 731 38.67 17.17 18.79
C ILE A 731 38.40 16.55 17.42
N THR A 732 39.37 16.71 16.51
CA THR A 732 39.37 16.13 15.16
C THR A 732 40.69 15.41 14.89
N LYS A 733 40.78 14.65 13.79
CA LYS A 733 42.02 13.95 13.39
C LYS A 733 43.25 14.87 13.32
N ALA A 734 43.06 16.15 12.99
CA ALA A 734 44.15 17.12 12.90
C ALA A 734 44.79 17.44 14.26
N HIS A 735 44.07 17.20 15.36
CA HIS A 735 44.53 17.45 16.72
C HIS A 735 45.20 16.22 17.35
N THR A 736 44.97 15.03 16.80
CA THR A 736 45.36 13.75 17.40
C THR A 736 46.60 13.17 16.75
N GLN A 737 47.42 12.46 17.53
CA GLN A 737 48.65 11.80 17.10
C GLN A 737 48.76 10.36 17.62
N ASN A 738 49.72 9.59 17.11
CA ASN A 738 49.89 8.16 17.45
C ASN A 738 50.49 7.94 18.86
N SER A 739 51.07 8.97 19.46
CA SER A 739 51.64 8.96 20.82
C SER A 739 51.52 10.34 21.43
N GLY A 740 51.32 10.45 22.75
CA GLY A 740 51.24 11.74 23.44
C GLY A 740 50.91 11.59 24.90
N ASN A 741 50.82 12.70 25.62
CA ASN A 741 50.64 12.70 27.08
C ASN A 741 49.27 12.20 27.55
N VAL A 742 48.20 12.48 26.80
CA VAL A 742 46.82 12.15 27.18
C VAL A 742 46.16 11.32 26.08
N ARG A 743 45.54 10.20 26.47
CA ARG A 743 44.85 9.31 25.53
C ARG A 743 43.48 9.87 25.14
N VAL A 744 43.16 9.82 23.85
CA VAL A 744 41.85 10.21 23.30
C VAL A 744 41.07 8.95 22.95
N LEU A 745 40.04 8.66 23.74
CA LEU A 745 39.15 7.52 23.58
C LEU A 745 38.02 7.83 22.59
N LYS A 746 37.77 6.87 21.70
CA LYS A 746 36.77 6.95 20.64
C LYS A 746 35.77 5.80 20.77
N SER A 747 34.72 5.82 19.96
CA SER A 747 33.57 4.90 20.09
C SER A 747 33.95 3.42 20.08
N ARG A 748 34.98 3.02 19.30
CA ARG A 748 35.44 1.63 19.25
C ARG A 748 36.29 1.22 20.45
N ASN A 749 36.88 2.17 21.18
CA ASN A 749 37.64 1.88 22.39
C ASN A 749 36.74 1.52 23.58
N ILE A 750 35.46 1.89 23.55
CA ILE A 750 34.57 1.63 24.68
C ILE A 750 34.03 0.21 24.55
N GLY A 751 34.34 -0.67 25.51
CA GLY A 751 33.78 -2.01 25.65
C GLY A 751 32.65 -2.06 26.67
N ASN A 752 32.33 -3.25 27.18
CA ASN A 752 31.41 -3.42 28.30
C ASN A 752 32.20 -3.40 29.61
N ASN A 753 32.12 -2.30 30.36
CA ASN A 753 32.93 -2.07 31.57
C ASN A 753 34.46 -2.08 31.35
N GLU A 754 34.92 -1.99 30.11
CA GLU A 754 36.33 -2.06 29.76
C GLU A 754 36.69 -1.05 28.67
N ILE A 755 37.99 -0.79 28.55
CA ILE A 755 38.57 -0.03 27.44
C ILE A 755 39.37 -0.98 26.57
N ILE A 756 39.07 -0.96 25.28
CA ILE A 756 39.68 -1.79 24.27
C ILE A 756 40.80 -1.00 23.61
N ASP A 757 42.01 -1.55 23.68
CA ASP A 757 43.18 -1.06 22.97
C ASP A 757 43.14 -1.54 21.52
N ILE A 758 43.26 -0.63 20.56
CA ILE A 758 43.13 -0.94 19.13
C ILE A 758 44.32 -0.36 18.38
N GLU A 759 45.20 -1.25 17.92
CA GLU A 759 46.38 -0.90 17.13
C GLU A 759 46.00 -0.08 15.89
N GLY A 760 46.71 1.03 15.67
CA GLY A 760 46.47 1.95 14.55
C GLY A 760 45.17 2.77 14.64
N TYR A 761 44.36 2.58 15.69
CA TYR A 761 43.18 3.40 15.97
C TYR A 761 43.38 4.29 17.20
N ASP A 762 44.16 3.85 18.18
CA ASP A 762 44.42 4.66 19.37
C ASP A 762 45.10 5.98 19.04
N SER A 763 44.69 7.03 19.75
CA SER A 763 45.07 8.40 19.46
C SER A 763 45.31 9.20 20.73
N TYR A 764 46.19 10.19 20.66
CA TYR A 764 46.68 10.95 21.80
C TYR A 764 46.76 12.46 21.49
N VAL A 765 46.81 13.28 22.55
CA VAL A 765 47.10 14.72 22.51
C VAL A 765 48.14 15.06 23.58
N ASP A 766 48.96 16.08 23.35
CA ASP A 766 49.97 16.51 24.35
C ASP A 766 49.39 17.42 25.44
N SER A 767 48.29 18.12 25.14
CA SER A 767 47.62 19.02 26.07
C SER A 767 46.11 19.01 25.87
N VAL A 768 45.38 19.10 26.99
CA VAL A 768 43.91 19.18 27.02
C VAL A 768 43.38 20.61 27.15
N ALA A 769 44.26 21.58 27.39
CA ALA A 769 43.89 22.99 27.59
C ALA A 769 43.01 23.58 26.47
N PRO A 770 43.19 23.22 25.18
CA PRO A 770 42.34 23.75 24.10
C PRO A 770 40.91 23.18 24.06
N PHE A 771 40.64 22.08 24.79
CA PHE A 771 39.41 21.31 24.64
C PHE A 771 38.52 21.38 25.88
N SER A 772 37.22 21.61 25.65
CA SER A 772 36.24 21.67 26.73
C SER A 772 36.11 20.35 27.50
N VAL A 773 36.46 19.22 26.87
CA VAL A 773 36.52 17.90 27.53
C VAL A 773 37.59 17.82 28.61
N GLY A 774 38.59 18.70 28.60
CA GLY A 774 39.68 18.71 29.59
C GLY A 774 39.17 18.79 31.04
N LYS A 775 38.00 19.40 31.28
CA LYS A 775 37.36 19.46 32.62
C LYS A 775 36.95 18.10 33.21
N PHE A 776 36.99 17.02 32.41
CA PHE A 776 36.68 15.67 32.85
C PHE A 776 37.93 14.81 33.09
N ILE A 777 39.12 15.29 32.76
CA ILE A 777 40.35 14.52 32.96
C ILE A 777 40.51 14.17 34.44
N ASN A 778 40.84 12.91 34.73
CA ASN A 778 41.01 12.36 36.09
C ASN A 778 39.78 12.53 37.01
N ARG A 779 38.62 12.92 36.49
CA ARG A 779 37.40 13.01 37.27
C ARG A 779 36.81 11.61 37.45
N LYS A 780 36.63 11.20 38.70
CA LYS A 780 35.99 9.93 39.04
C LYS A 780 34.50 9.94 38.67
N ASN A 781 33.92 8.75 38.45
CA ASN A 781 32.50 8.54 38.15
C ASN A 781 31.99 9.23 36.87
N VAL A 782 32.87 9.43 35.88
CA VAL A 782 32.48 9.82 34.53
C VAL A 782 32.28 8.56 33.69
N VAL A 783 31.09 8.40 33.13
CA VAL A 783 30.74 7.23 32.30
C VAL A 783 30.85 7.60 30.84
N MET A 784 31.46 6.74 30.04
CA MET A 784 31.60 6.88 28.60
C MET A 784 30.60 5.98 27.89
N ILE A 785 29.87 6.55 26.92
CA ILE A 785 28.94 5.80 26.06
C ILE A 785 29.22 6.14 24.59
N PRO A 786 29.37 5.16 23.69
CA PRO A 786 29.50 5.42 22.26
C PRO A 786 28.26 6.11 21.70
N ASN A 787 28.46 7.13 20.87
CA ASN A 787 27.38 7.67 20.04
C ASN A 787 27.09 6.71 18.86
N LEU A 788 25.90 6.86 18.26
CA LEU A 788 25.53 6.17 17.03
C LEU A 788 25.55 4.63 17.13
N THR A 789 25.07 4.06 18.23
CA THR A 789 24.96 2.60 18.43
C THR A 789 23.62 2.18 19.02
N TYR A 790 23.06 1.09 18.50
CA TYR A 790 21.98 0.32 19.15
C TYR A 790 22.48 -0.80 20.04
N LYS A 791 23.80 -0.98 20.10
CA LYS A 791 24.48 -1.83 21.08
C LYS A 791 25.10 -0.92 22.13
N PRO A 792 24.27 -0.32 23.01
CA PRO A 792 24.78 0.49 24.10
C PRO A 792 25.75 -0.32 24.93
N ARG A 793 26.77 0.36 25.41
CA ARG A 793 27.81 -0.18 26.29
C ARG A 793 28.45 1.01 26.96
N ALA A 794 28.92 0.77 28.18
CA ALA A 794 29.45 1.83 29.00
C ALA A 794 30.71 1.37 29.72
N ALA A 795 31.62 2.31 29.91
CA ALA A 795 32.81 2.12 30.73
C ALA A 795 33.11 3.42 31.49
N PHE A 796 33.80 3.33 32.62
CA PHE A 796 34.29 4.54 33.29
C PHE A 796 35.45 5.16 32.51
N LEU A 797 35.51 6.50 32.48
CA LEU A 797 36.64 7.24 31.94
C LEU A 797 37.92 6.91 32.75
N PRO A 798 38.95 6.31 32.14
CA PRO A 798 40.21 6.03 32.82
C PRO A 798 40.94 7.32 33.20
N GLU A 799 41.84 7.19 34.16
CA GLU A 799 42.81 8.24 34.45
C GLU A 799 43.65 8.56 33.19
N ASN A 800 44.11 9.79 33.11
CA ASN A 800 44.92 10.33 32.01
C ASN A 800 44.32 10.12 30.60
N SER A 801 42.99 10.13 30.51
CA SER A 801 42.25 9.96 29.26
C SER A 801 41.15 11.01 29.09
N ILE A 802 40.84 11.34 27.83
CA ILE A 802 39.69 12.16 27.40
C ILE A 802 38.93 11.43 26.29
N ALA A 803 37.81 11.99 25.84
CA ALA A 803 37.02 11.41 24.75
C ALA A 803 36.76 12.42 23.63
N ASP A 804 36.71 11.94 22.38
CA ASP A 804 36.35 12.76 21.23
C ASP A 804 34.82 12.80 21.01
N GLY A 805 34.41 13.45 19.92
CA GLY A 805 32.99 13.59 19.58
C GLY A 805 32.28 12.29 19.20
N SER A 806 32.95 11.15 19.12
CA SER A 806 32.30 9.85 18.90
C SER A 806 31.81 9.19 20.19
N VAL A 807 32.18 9.73 21.37
CA VAL A 807 31.78 9.22 22.69
C VAL A 807 31.10 10.35 23.48
N ALA A 808 30.05 10.01 24.21
CA ALA A 808 29.42 10.91 25.17
C ALA A 808 29.91 10.60 26.58
N LEU A 809 30.22 11.66 27.32
CA LEU A 809 30.57 11.60 28.74
C LEU A 809 29.34 11.90 29.58
N LEU A 810 29.00 11.00 30.49
CA LEU A 810 27.87 11.13 31.38
C LEU A 810 28.34 11.40 32.81
N THR A 811 27.66 12.32 33.47
CA THR A 811 27.85 12.60 34.90
C THR A 811 26.51 12.58 35.61
N MET A 812 26.49 12.17 36.88
CA MET A 812 25.25 12.12 37.67
C MET A 812 24.71 13.53 37.93
N LYS A 813 23.39 13.69 37.82
CA LYS A 813 22.69 14.93 38.20
C LYS A 813 22.59 15.13 39.71
N LYS A 814 22.54 14.02 40.48
CA LYS A 814 22.51 14.02 41.95
C LYS A 814 23.78 13.36 42.48
N HIS A 815 24.45 14.01 43.44
CA HIS A 815 25.78 13.62 43.93
C HIS A 815 25.80 12.42 44.91
N GLU A 816 24.64 11.87 45.27
CA GLU A 816 24.52 10.94 46.42
C GLU A 816 24.58 9.45 46.05
N LYS A 817 24.49 9.07 44.77
CA LYS A 817 24.56 7.65 44.34
C LYS A 817 25.94 7.31 43.73
N ILE A 818 26.57 6.27 44.25
CA ILE A 818 27.82 5.71 43.71
C ILE A 818 27.47 4.75 42.56
N LEU A 819 28.00 5.03 41.37
CA LEU A 819 27.85 4.14 40.20
C LEU A 819 28.72 2.90 40.36
N THR A 820 28.15 1.72 40.12
CA THR A 820 28.88 0.45 40.14
C THR A 820 29.08 -0.09 38.73
N GLN A 821 30.10 -0.92 38.52
CA GLN A 821 30.29 -1.62 37.23
C GLN A 821 29.08 -2.51 36.89
N ARG A 822 28.44 -3.10 37.89
CA ARG A 822 27.19 -3.87 37.72
C ARG A 822 26.08 -3.03 37.10
N ALA A 823 25.95 -1.75 37.50
CA ALA A 823 24.97 -0.84 36.92
C ALA A 823 25.26 -0.55 35.44
N LEU A 824 26.54 -0.38 35.06
CA LEU A 824 26.93 -0.17 33.66
C LEU A 824 26.77 -1.42 32.80
N ALA A 825 26.98 -2.62 33.38
CA ALA A 825 26.90 -3.89 32.67
C ALA A 825 25.49 -4.12 32.08
N TYR A 826 24.46 -3.58 32.74
CA TYR A 826 23.08 -3.68 32.27
C TYR A 826 22.90 -3.07 30.87
N TYR A 827 23.60 -1.97 30.57
CA TYR A 827 23.48 -1.30 29.27
C TYR A 827 23.95 -2.16 28.11
N ALA A 828 24.81 -3.16 28.35
CA ALA A 828 25.28 -4.08 27.31
C ALA A 828 24.38 -5.32 27.14
N THR A 829 23.28 -5.42 27.87
CA THR A 829 22.38 -6.58 27.79
C THR A 829 21.46 -6.53 26.56
N PRO A 830 21.03 -7.67 26.01
CA PRO A 830 20.04 -7.72 24.94
C PRO A 830 18.70 -7.04 25.32
N GLU A 831 18.30 -7.14 26.59
CA GLU A 831 17.10 -6.48 27.12
C GLU A 831 17.20 -4.95 26.98
N PHE A 832 18.31 -4.34 27.45
CA PHE A 832 18.50 -2.90 27.31
C PHE A 832 18.68 -2.46 25.85
N GLU A 833 19.32 -3.28 24.99
CA GLU A 833 19.40 -3.00 23.54
C GLU A 833 18.00 -2.88 22.90
N GLN A 834 17.10 -3.84 23.16
CA GLN A 834 15.72 -3.80 22.65
C GLN A 834 14.97 -2.57 23.16
N PHE A 835 15.03 -2.31 24.48
CA PHE A 835 14.47 -1.12 25.10
C PHE A 835 15.01 0.17 24.45
N TYR A 836 16.32 0.25 24.25
CA TYR A 836 16.97 1.44 23.74
C TYR A 836 16.63 1.72 22.27
N ARG A 837 16.43 0.68 21.44
CA ARG A 837 15.92 0.84 20.08
C ARG A 837 14.57 1.55 20.06
N VAL A 838 13.64 1.15 20.93
CA VAL A 838 12.34 1.81 21.10
C VAL A 838 12.50 3.22 21.68
N ALA A 839 13.35 3.41 22.69
CA ALA A 839 13.65 4.73 23.28
C ALA A 839 14.19 5.75 22.26
N ARG A 840 14.84 5.26 21.20
CA ARG A 840 15.34 6.06 20.08
C ARG A 840 14.39 6.09 18.88
N ASN A 841 13.17 5.56 19.00
CA ASN A 841 12.21 5.41 17.93
C ASN A 841 12.78 4.73 16.68
N TYR A 842 13.68 3.76 16.84
CA TYR A 842 14.43 3.15 15.73
C TYR A 842 15.10 4.20 14.82
N GLY A 843 15.49 5.35 15.40
CA GLY A 843 16.18 6.44 14.70
C GLY A 843 17.67 6.14 14.46
N SER A 844 18.07 6.00 13.20
CA SER A 844 19.40 5.55 12.75
C SER A 844 20.47 6.65 12.74
N ARG A 845 20.08 7.92 12.64
CA ARG A 845 21.00 9.09 12.57
C ARG A 845 20.92 9.98 13.78
N SER A 846 19.79 9.97 14.44
CA SER A 846 19.55 10.73 15.66
C SER A 846 20.20 10.09 16.90
N MET A 847 20.87 8.94 16.82
CA MET A 847 21.51 8.20 17.94
C MET A 847 22.66 8.91 18.69
N ASN A 848 22.93 10.18 18.46
CA ASN A 848 23.87 10.90 19.33
C ASN A 848 23.24 11.07 20.71
N ILE A 849 24.04 10.84 21.75
CA ILE A 849 23.65 11.06 23.14
C ILE A 849 23.72 12.56 23.44
N ASP A 850 22.60 13.08 23.89
CA ASP A 850 22.33 14.43 24.35
C ASP A 850 21.50 14.37 25.64
N ASN A 851 21.14 15.51 26.21
CA ASN A 851 20.44 15.55 27.49
C ASN A 851 19.00 15.01 27.45
N HIS A 852 18.41 14.82 26.26
CA HIS A 852 17.09 14.19 26.12
C HIS A 852 17.21 12.68 25.96
N SER A 853 18.15 12.22 25.14
CA SER A 853 18.38 10.79 24.89
C SER A 853 19.07 10.09 26.05
N VAL A 854 19.90 10.79 26.82
CA VAL A 854 20.53 10.26 28.04
C VAL A 854 19.50 9.96 29.13
N PHE A 855 18.31 10.57 29.07
CA PHE A 855 17.19 10.29 29.99
C PHE A 855 16.94 8.77 30.15
N PHE A 856 17.07 8.03 29.05
CA PHE A 856 16.78 6.60 28.97
C PHE A 856 17.90 5.70 29.50
N PHE A 857 19.10 6.24 29.75
CA PHE A 857 20.15 5.54 30.49
C PHE A 857 19.85 5.60 31.99
N GLY A 858 18.83 4.86 32.41
CA GLY A 858 18.43 4.75 33.81
C GLY A 858 19.28 3.77 34.61
N LEU A 859 19.18 3.80 35.92
CA LEU A 859 19.74 2.77 36.81
C LEU A 859 18.65 1.77 37.19
N LEU A 860 19.00 0.50 37.37
CA LEU A 860 18.04 -0.48 37.91
C LEU A 860 17.59 -0.04 39.31
N LYS A 861 16.29 -0.11 39.56
CA LYS A 861 15.73 0.05 40.91
C LYS A 861 16.10 -1.17 41.74
N ASP A 862 16.49 -0.91 42.99
CA ASP A 862 16.80 -1.94 43.98
C ASP A 862 15.55 -2.74 44.40
#